data_AF-A0A1V6CLH8-F1
#
_entry.id   AF-A0A1V6CLH8-F1
#
_cell.length_a   1.000
_cell.length_b   1.000
_cell.length_c   1.000
_cell.angle_alpha   90.00
_cell.angle_beta   90.00
_cell.angle_gamma   90.00
#
_symmetry.space_group_name_H-M   'P 1'
#
loop_
_entity.id
_entity.type
_entity.pdbx_description
1 polymer ?
#
loop_
_entity_poly.entity_id
_entity_poly.type
_entity_poly.pdbx_seq_one_letter_code
_entity_poly.pdbx_strand_id
1 'polypeptide(L)'
;MDVMIHAPTMEFHVSRQVRDFYDFSENLFSTTGNVIFINFHSARIFVQKMNDKRDILNYPEQAVKTGHIVTMGLIDEILHHVVFLYRQEIDSEIMGKALVFLYETMGEEKVDIALRAFIDEFPPLTVYRQGLSVEQYAAGITDNVPNRYIVLEEMLLLWLANMNPAFSQFRELFDDSNLKKNTVYLEIITYLKKFFEKNPFFGPYKQPLIDMLRSPAVEVPHSLPGQLEYIRQHWGFLLSHYLSKLLASLDLVKEEQKLTFLGPGPAEVYKYKGLELEPEQFTPDREWMPRLILIAKNIYVWLDQLTKAYGRPITKLSEIPVEELLMLRDRGFSGLWLIGLWERSPASQRIKQLCGNPEAVPSAYSLYDYQIAADLGGEEAYQYLRDTAWNYGIRLASDMVPNHVGIFSRWVIEHPDWFISLNHNPFPWYTYGGVDLSNDDRVGLFVEDHYYTRTDAAVVFKRIDRWTGNEQYIYHGNDGTSMPWNDTAQLNYLNPEMREAMIQTILHVAKKFPVIRFDAAMTLTKRHFQRLWFPQPGTGGAIPTRAEFGMSKEEFDRAMPNEFWREVVDRLAIEAPDTLLLAEAFWLLEGYFVRTLGMHRVYNSAFMNMLRDEDNAKYRMVLKNTLEFDPEVLRRFVNFMNNPDERTAVDQFGKDNKYFGICTLMVTLPGLPMFGHGQIEGYTEKYGMEYRRAYWNEHPDQALIERHEREIFPLLHKRHLFAGVESFLLYDFFNLDGKVNEDVFAYSNSFGPEKSLVAYHNKNSHASGWIRTSVMYSARNLEDGTRILMQKTLSVGLAIPPSGNRFTVFRDHQSGLEYIRHNNDLCEKGLYIELGPYEYHVFIDFREYSDDEHHHYARLTDYLNGKGVPNIDEALREIFLQPIHHSFSQLSNPGFLRYLWSIRGTLMNKQIDSIPPDVLSDIRVRFGNLFSEVMHHTKGNGKIEELATNTSSMINCLITGIDLQANVPQDIKDNFLQNIFDITENLKDDDLVFYTLCHWTFVHALGAIVFETGRDARELSRSWIDEWFLGRFISQTLIDLGFNRETVSREVAVVKLLTSYQDWHKDFTNTYDLFSNLLRDNEVRDFLQINRHLDILWFNKEAFEGLIFWMILVAVVKISCEAIKEENKEAMARKAVFLMEPLYTALENSQYQVEKLLGLLRTYSSSQKSE
;
A
#
# COMPACT_ATOMS: atom_id res chain seq x y z
N MET A 1 36.46 -20.10 48.59
CA MET A 1 37.58 -21.00 48.95
C MET A 1 37.39 -22.24 48.09
N ASP A 2 37.82 -22.15 46.82
CA ASP A 2 37.75 -23.26 45.87
C ASP A 2 39.18 -23.75 45.66
N VAL A 3 39.51 -24.88 46.26
CA VAL A 3 40.73 -25.61 45.90
C VAL A 3 40.38 -26.32 44.59
N MET A 4 40.69 -25.68 43.45
CA MET A 4 40.68 -26.37 42.16
C MET A 4 41.75 -27.47 42.22
N ILE A 5 41.32 -28.71 42.42
CA ILE A 5 42.16 -29.88 42.16
C ILE A 5 42.30 -29.97 40.64
N HIS A 6 43.45 -29.56 40.11
CA HIS A 6 43.73 -29.60 38.67
C HIS A 6 43.65 -31.05 38.16
N ALA A 7 42.79 -31.29 37.15
CA ALA A 7 42.87 -32.47 36.31
C ALA A 7 44.21 -32.48 35.55
N PRO A 8 44.79 -33.65 35.22
CA PRO A 8 46.00 -33.70 34.41
C PRO A 8 45.78 -33.16 32.99
N THR A 9 46.82 -32.56 32.41
CA THR A 9 46.84 -32.13 30.99
C THR A 9 46.81 -33.36 30.10
N MET A 10 45.72 -33.52 29.37
CA MET A 10 45.50 -34.50 28.32
C MET A 10 45.35 -33.74 27.00
N GLU A 11 45.69 -34.36 25.88
CA GLU A 11 45.66 -33.79 24.54
C GLU A 11 44.93 -34.76 23.61
N PHE A 12 44.06 -34.26 22.72
CA PHE A 12 43.40 -35.14 21.74
C PHE A 12 44.44 -35.88 20.90
N HIS A 13 44.34 -37.21 20.85
CA HIS A 13 45.28 -38.08 20.17
C HIS A 13 45.20 -37.91 18.64
N VAL A 14 46.10 -37.08 18.10
CA VAL A 14 46.31 -36.90 16.64
C VAL A 14 47.58 -37.60 16.22
N SER A 15 47.49 -38.44 15.19
CA SER A 15 48.64 -39.20 14.67
C SER A 15 49.76 -38.27 14.21
N ARG A 16 51.01 -38.69 14.45
CA ARG A 16 52.22 -37.97 13.99
C ARG A 16 52.18 -37.68 12.49
N GLN A 17 51.79 -38.70 11.71
CA GLN A 17 51.71 -38.62 10.25
C GLN A 17 50.75 -37.52 9.78
N VAL A 18 49.61 -37.35 10.45
CA VAL A 18 48.63 -36.31 10.14
C VAL A 18 49.13 -34.92 10.53
N ARG A 19 49.77 -34.78 11.70
CA ARG A 19 50.39 -33.51 12.11
C ARG A 19 51.41 -33.02 11.09
N ASP A 20 52.22 -33.95 10.57
CA ASP A 20 53.21 -33.68 9.52
C ASP A 20 52.54 -33.38 8.16
N PHE A 21 51.51 -34.15 7.77
CA PHE A 21 50.84 -34.03 6.47
C PHE A 21 50.09 -32.70 6.28
N TYR A 22 49.43 -32.22 7.33
CA TYR A 22 48.68 -30.96 7.32
C TYR A 22 49.49 -29.76 7.85
N ASP A 23 50.76 -29.95 8.22
CA ASP A 23 51.65 -28.92 8.76
C ASP A 23 50.99 -28.14 9.91
N PHE A 24 50.54 -28.87 10.93
CA PHE A 24 49.78 -28.32 12.05
C PHE A 24 50.44 -28.68 13.39
N SER A 25 51.08 -27.68 14.02
CA SER A 25 51.90 -27.87 15.23
C SER A 25 51.23 -27.41 16.54
N GLU A 26 49.96 -27.05 16.52
CA GLU A 26 49.22 -26.54 17.68
C GLU A 26 48.39 -27.61 18.40
N ASN A 27 47.94 -27.33 19.62
CA ASN A 27 46.99 -28.18 20.33
C ASN A 27 45.58 -27.93 19.80
N LEU A 28 44.96 -28.96 19.23
CA LEU A 28 43.56 -28.92 18.78
C LEU A 28 42.60 -28.91 19.97
N PHE A 29 42.82 -29.78 20.97
CA PHE A 29 42.01 -29.90 22.19
C PHE A 29 42.90 -30.33 23.38
N SER A 30 42.73 -29.73 24.56
CA SER A 30 43.47 -30.09 25.79
C SER A 30 42.61 -29.95 27.06
N THR A 31 42.80 -30.83 28.05
CA THR A 31 41.96 -30.90 29.28
C THR A 31 42.37 -29.97 30.42
N THR A 32 43.59 -29.40 30.44
CA THR A 32 44.01 -28.37 31.41
C THR A 32 43.85 -26.99 30.82
N GLY A 33 42.63 -26.48 30.93
CA GLY A 33 42.22 -25.17 30.43
C GLY A 33 42.88 -23.98 31.12
N ASN A 34 44.16 -23.71 30.80
CA ASN A 34 44.74 -22.36 30.82
C ASN A 34 45.11 -21.85 29.41
N VAL A 35 44.85 -22.63 28.36
CA VAL A 35 44.66 -22.14 26.98
C VAL A 35 43.18 -22.29 26.61
N ILE A 36 42.40 -21.55 27.39
CA ILE A 36 41.16 -20.83 27.14
C ILE A 36 40.53 -20.96 25.71
N PHE A 37 39.27 -21.45 25.71
CA PHE A 37 38.21 -21.46 24.68
C PHE A 37 38.44 -22.30 23.41
N ILE A 38 37.36 -22.92 22.92
CA ILE A 38 37.29 -23.48 21.57
C ILE A 38 37.70 -22.35 20.62
N ASN A 39 38.94 -22.36 20.12
CA ASN A 39 39.37 -21.39 19.13
C ASN A 39 38.75 -21.80 17.81
N PHE A 40 37.49 -21.39 17.60
CA PHE A 40 36.75 -21.64 16.38
C PHE A 40 37.54 -21.20 15.14
N HIS A 41 38.33 -20.14 15.26
CA HIS A 41 39.23 -19.70 14.20
C HIS A 41 40.34 -20.72 13.91
N SER A 42 41.05 -21.24 14.93
CA SER A 42 42.03 -22.33 14.73
C SER A 42 41.38 -23.58 14.15
N ALA A 43 40.15 -23.92 14.55
CA ALA A 43 39.39 -25.02 13.97
C ALA A 43 39.07 -24.79 12.49
N ARG A 44 38.64 -23.57 12.11
CA ARG A 44 38.41 -23.19 10.69
C ARG A 44 39.70 -23.29 9.88
N ILE A 45 40.84 -22.83 10.42
CA ILE A 45 42.15 -22.94 9.75
C ILE A 45 42.51 -24.41 9.51
N PHE A 46 42.30 -25.26 10.52
CA PHE A 46 42.60 -26.68 10.40
C PHE A 46 41.68 -27.37 9.37
N VAL A 47 40.37 -27.08 9.39
CA VAL A 47 39.42 -27.56 8.38
C VAL A 47 39.81 -27.11 6.98
N GLN A 48 40.26 -25.86 6.82
CA GLN A 48 40.72 -25.37 5.51
C GLN A 48 41.93 -26.18 5.02
N LYS A 49 42.94 -26.39 5.87
CA LYS A 49 44.11 -27.22 5.53
C LYS A 49 43.74 -28.66 5.15
N MET A 50 42.75 -29.23 5.83
CA MET A 50 42.22 -30.55 5.47
C MET A 50 41.54 -30.53 4.09
N ASN A 51 40.69 -29.55 3.86
CA ASN A 51 39.92 -29.42 2.64
C ASN A 51 40.81 -29.10 1.41
N ASP A 52 41.87 -28.31 1.58
CA ASP A 52 42.84 -27.98 0.51
C ASP A 52 43.61 -29.20 -0.01
N LYS A 53 43.78 -30.24 0.83
CA LYS A 53 44.49 -31.48 0.47
C LYS A 53 43.55 -32.58 -0.03
N ARG A 54 42.26 -32.48 0.22
CA ARG A 54 41.23 -33.45 -0.21
C ARG A 54 40.73 -33.12 -1.62
N ASP A 55 40.36 -34.14 -2.38
CA ASP A 55 39.77 -33.95 -3.71
C ASP A 55 38.27 -33.62 -3.62
N ILE A 56 37.98 -32.41 -3.12
CA ILE A 56 36.61 -31.91 -2.94
C ILE A 56 35.96 -31.58 -4.29
N LEU A 57 36.75 -31.33 -5.34
CA LEU A 57 36.22 -31.01 -6.66
C LEU A 57 35.51 -32.22 -7.29
N ASN A 58 36.06 -33.42 -7.16
CA ASN A 58 35.42 -34.64 -7.66
C ASN A 58 34.53 -35.31 -6.60
N TYR A 59 34.80 -35.08 -5.30
CA TYR A 59 34.10 -35.69 -4.17
C TYR A 59 33.69 -34.65 -3.12
N PRO A 60 32.73 -33.75 -3.42
CA PRO A 60 32.34 -32.67 -2.52
C PRO A 60 31.79 -33.15 -1.16
N GLU A 61 31.27 -34.37 -1.09
CA GLU A 61 30.83 -35.01 0.15
C GLU A 61 31.97 -35.29 1.14
N GLN A 62 33.23 -35.27 0.69
CA GLN A 62 34.40 -35.43 1.55
C GLN A 62 34.78 -34.15 2.30
N ALA A 63 34.17 -33.01 1.96
CA ALA A 63 34.41 -31.73 2.60
C ALA A 63 34.09 -31.79 4.09
N VAL A 64 35.04 -31.30 4.88
CA VAL A 64 34.92 -31.21 6.34
C VAL A 64 34.32 -29.87 6.72
N LYS A 65 33.48 -29.87 7.76
CA LYS A 65 32.88 -28.67 8.37
C LYS A 65 33.48 -28.39 9.74
N THR A 66 33.53 -27.12 10.14
CA THR A 66 34.11 -26.67 11.41
C THR A 66 33.31 -27.18 12.60
N GLY A 67 31.98 -27.09 12.51
CA GLY A 67 31.08 -27.55 13.56
C GLY A 67 31.26 -29.03 13.89
N HIS A 68 31.58 -29.87 12.89
CA HIS A 68 31.84 -31.29 13.11
C HIS A 68 33.17 -31.54 13.86
N ILE A 69 34.27 -30.87 13.48
CA ILE A 69 35.55 -30.99 14.18
C ILE A 69 35.45 -30.51 15.63
N VAL A 70 34.82 -29.36 15.85
CA VAL A 70 34.63 -28.82 17.20
C VAL A 70 33.77 -29.77 18.04
N THR A 71 32.69 -30.30 17.48
CA THR A 71 31.83 -31.26 18.18
C THR A 71 32.60 -32.53 18.55
N MET A 72 33.42 -33.05 17.64
CA MET A 72 34.26 -34.23 17.88
C MET A 72 35.22 -34.02 19.05
N GLY A 73 35.97 -32.92 19.05
CA GLY A 73 36.91 -32.62 20.13
C GLY A 73 36.24 -32.30 21.46
N LEU A 74 35.05 -31.68 21.44
CA LEU A 74 34.27 -31.44 22.66
C LEU A 74 33.73 -32.75 23.25
N ILE A 75 33.31 -33.70 22.42
CA ILE A 75 32.93 -35.04 22.89
C ILE A 75 34.12 -35.68 23.61
N ASP A 76 35.31 -35.64 23.02
CA ASP A 76 36.52 -36.19 23.62
C ASP A 76 36.90 -35.53 24.97
N GLU A 77 36.88 -34.19 25.03
CA GLU A 77 37.13 -33.43 26.27
C GLU A 77 36.14 -33.84 27.39
N ILE A 78 34.87 -34.06 27.03
CA ILE A 78 33.85 -34.53 27.97
C ILE A 78 34.12 -35.97 28.40
N LEU A 79 34.56 -36.86 27.51
CA LEU A 79 34.89 -38.24 27.87
C LEU A 79 36.07 -38.29 28.87
N HIS A 80 37.12 -37.50 28.65
CA HIS A 80 38.20 -37.33 29.63
C HIS A 80 37.69 -36.79 30.96
N HIS A 81 36.80 -35.80 30.93
CA HIS A 81 36.23 -35.26 32.16
C HIS A 81 35.41 -36.29 32.94
N VAL A 82 34.64 -37.14 32.25
CA VAL A 82 33.90 -38.26 32.86
C VAL A 82 34.86 -39.26 33.52
N VAL A 83 35.98 -39.59 32.88
CA VAL A 83 37.03 -40.44 33.47
C VAL A 83 37.67 -39.78 34.70
N PHE A 84 37.93 -38.48 34.64
CA PHE A 84 38.44 -37.70 35.77
C PHE A 84 37.46 -37.68 36.96
N LEU A 85 36.17 -37.45 36.71
CA LEU A 85 35.13 -37.50 37.76
C LEU A 85 35.03 -38.89 38.37
N TYR A 86 35.14 -39.95 37.56
CA TYR A 86 35.20 -41.32 38.08
C TYR A 86 36.38 -41.51 39.04
N ARG A 87 37.57 -41.01 38.68
CA ARG A 87 38.76 -41.06 39.54
C ARG A 87 38.57 -40.25 40.82
N GLN A 88 37.92 -39.10 40.76
CA GLN A 88 37.68 -38.27 41.95
C GLN A 88 36.64 -38.87 42.90
N GLU A 89 35.50 -39.33 42.37
CA GLU A 89 34.35 -39.73 43.18
C GLU A 89 34.40 -41.18 43.63
N ILE A 90 35.05 -42.06 42.85
CA ILE A 90 35.06 -43.51 43.09
C ILE A 90 36.41 -43.99 43.62
N ASP A 91 37.50 -43.78 42.88
CA ASP A 91 38.82 -44.31 43.23
C ASP A 91 39.96 -43.57 42.50
N SER A 92 40.76 -42.80 43.25
CA SER A 92 41.84 -41.96 42.70
C SER A 92 43.00 -42.76 42.11
N GLU A 93 43.19 -44.01 42.56
CA GLU A 93 44.27 -44.90 42.13
C GLU A 93 43.83 -45.91 41.06
N ILE A 94 42.61 -45.77 40.52
CA ILE A 94 42.01 -46.76 39.61
C ILE A 94 42.85 -47.01 38.35
N MET A 95 43.50 -45.98 37.80
CA MET A 95 44.37 -46.13 36.61
C MET A 95 45.66 -46.89 36.93
N GLY A 96 46.21 -46.69 38.13
CA GLY A 96 47.34 -47.49 38.61
C GLY A 96 46.95 -48.95 38.83
N LYS A 97 45.78 -49.20 39.43
CA LYS A 97 45.23 -50.56 39.60
C LYS A 97 44.95 -51.25 38.26
N ALA A 98 44.41 -50.51 37.28
CA ALA A 98 44.18 -51.01 35.93
C ALA A 98 45.49 -51.39 35.24
N LEU A 99 46.54 -50.58 35.37
CA LEU A 99 47.85 -50.86 34.80
C LEU A 99 48.50 -52.10 35.46
N VAL A 100 48.45 -52.21 36.79
CA VAL A 100 48.93 -53.40 37.51
C VAL A 100 48.18 -54.66 37.09
N PHE A 101 46.85 -54.58 36.98
CA PHE A 101 46.02 -55.70 36.50
C PHE A 101 46.42 -56.16 35.09
N LEU A 102 46.75 -55.22 34.19
CA LEU A 102 47.25 -55.54 32.86
C LEU A 102 48.63 -56.21 32.93
N TYR A 103 49.56 -55.69 33.73
CA TYR A 103 50.89 -56.30 33.91
C TYR A 103 50.80 -57.75 34.44
N GLU A 104 49.92 -58.01 35.41
CA GLU A 104 49.69 -59.36 35.94
C GLU A 104 49.05 -60.30 34.92
N THR A 105 48.20 -59.79 34.03
CA THR A 105 47.42 -60.61 33.10
C THR A 105 48.19 -60.98 31.82
N MET A 106 48.99 -60.06 31.29
CA MET A 106 49.62 -60.20 29.96
C MET A 106 51.13 -59.95 29.93
N GLY A 107 51.73 -59.56 31.06
CA GLY A 107 53.17 -59.33 31.22
C GLY A 107 53.59 -57.88 30.97
N GLU A 108 54.45 -57.36 31.84
CA GLU A 108 54.92 -55.96 31.84
C GLU A 108 55.57 -55.54 30.52
N GLU A 109 56.43 -56.39 29.95
CA GLU A 109 57.15 -56.09 28.71
C GLU A 109 56.20 -55.82 27.53
N LYS A 110 55.14 -56.62 27.37
CA LYS A 110 54.19 -56.48 26.26
C LYS A 110 53.36 -55.20 26.39
N VAL A 111 52.93 -54.87 27.61
CA VAL A 111 52.15 -53.65 27.89
C VAL A 111 53.02 -52.42 27.67
N ASP A 112 54.26 -52.40 28.16
CA ASP A 112 55.19 -51.28 27.97
C ASP A 112 55.56 -51.05 26.50
N ILE A 113 55.68 -52.11 25.69
CA ILE A 113 55.86 -51.99 24.23
C ILE A 113 54.65 -51.28 23.60
N ALA A 114 53.43 -51.64 23.99
CA ALA A 114 52.22 -51.00 23.48
C ALA A 114 52.11 -49.52 23.90
N LEU A 115 52.42 -49.19 25.17
CA LEU A 115 52.43 -47.81 25.65
C LEU A 115 53.45 -46.95 24.89
N ARG A 116 54.65 -47.47 24.63
CA ARG A 116 55.70 -46.74 23.87
C ARG A 116 55.33 -46.57 22.40
N ALA A 117 54.78 -47.62 21.78
CA ALA A 117 54.29 -47.55 20.40
C ALA A 117 53.18 -46.50 20.25
N PHE A 118 52.27 -46.40 21.24
CA PHE A 118 51.26 -45.35 21.27
C PHE A 118 51.89 -43.96 21.36
N ILE A 119 52.83 -43.72 22.28
CA ILE A 119 53.50 -42.42 22.41
C ILE A 119 54.25 -42.03 21.14
N ASP A 120 54.79 -42.97 20.38
CA ASP A 120 55.48 -42.65 19.12
C ASP A 120 54.52 -42.31 17.96
N GLU A 121 53.41 -43.06 17.86
CA GLU A 121 52.41 -42.90 16.79
C GLU A 121 51.44 -41.73 17.06
N PHE A 122 51.09 -41.51 18.33
CA PHE A 122 50.25 -40.41 18.85
C PHE A 122 51.02 -39.59 19.89
N PRO A 123 52.09 -38.88 19.48
CA PRO A 123 52.95 -38.18 20.42
C PRO A 123 52.25 -36.98 21.06
N PRO A 124 52.32 -36.83 22.40
CA PRO A 124 52.06 -35.55 23.06
C PRO A 124 52.94 -34.46 22.46
N LEU A 125 52.49 -33.20 22.47
CA LEU A 125 53.22 -32.08 21.86
C LEU A 125 54.69 -31.97 22.30
N THR A 126 54.98 -32.26 23.57
CA THR A 126 56.35 -32.21 24.12
C THR A 126 57.27 -33.25 23.48
N VAL A 127 56.75 -34.41 23.11
CA VAL A 127 57.47 -35.46 22.36
C VAL A 127 57.53 -35.12 20.88
N TYR A 128 56.42 -34.65 20.29
CA TYR A 128 56.34 -34.28 18.89
C TYR A 128 57.31 -33.15 18.51
N ARG A 129 57.38 -32.09 19.35
CA ARG A 129 58.31 -30.96 19.19
C ARG A 129 59.77 -31.28 19.58
N GLN A 130 60.09 -32.55 19.80
CA GLN A 130 61.43 -33.03 20.19
C GLN A 130 61.94 -32.45 21.54
N GLY A 131 61.02 -32.08 22.44
CA GLY A 131 61.37 -31.61 23.78
C GLY A 131 61.71 -32.74 24.76
N LEU A 132 61.16 -33.94 24.57
CA LEU A 132 61.44 -35.17 25.33
C LEU A 132 61.47 -36.38 24.39
N SER A 133 62.26 -37.41 24.70
CA SER A 133 62.17 -38.72 24.04
C SER A 133 60.94 -39.51 24.51
N VAL A 134 60.53 -40.52 23.73
CA VAL A 134 59.42 -41.44 24.09
C VAL A 134 59.66 -42.09 25.46
N GLU A 135 60.90 -42.52 25.72
CA GLU A 135 61.31 -43.16 26.98
C GLU A 135 61.29 -42.19 28.16
N GLN A 136 61.78 -40.96 27.93
CA GLN A 136 61.78 -39.90 28.94
C GLN A 136 60.36 -39.50 29.31
N TYR A 137 59.47 -39.40 28.32
CA TYR A 137 58.06 -39.12 28.58
C TYR A 137 57.38 -40.28 29.30
N ALA A 138 57.56 -41.53 28.86
CA ALA A 138 56.94 -42.70 29.50
C ALA A 138 57.36 -42.92 30.96
N ALA A 139 58.55 -42.48 31.36
CA ALA A 139 59.03 -42.52 32.75
C ALA A 139 58.71 -41.25 33.56
N GLY A 140 58.13 -40.23 32.92
CA GLY A 140 57.83 -38.93 33.53
C GLY A 140 56.50 -38.86 34.26
N ILE A 141 56.24 -37.68 34.81
CA ILE A 141 55.01 -37.30 35.50
C ILE A 141 54.55 -35.97 34.92
N THR A 142 53.26 -35.86 34.58
CA THR A 142 52.61 -34.62 34.12
C THR A 142 51.48 -34.31 35.10
N ASP A 143 51.46 -33.09 35.66
CA ASP A 143 50.45 -32.64 36.63
C ASP A 143 50.19 -33.62 37.79
N ASN A 144 51.27 -34.14 38.38
CA ASN A 144 51.25 -35.14 39.46
C ASN A 144 50.64 -36.50 39.08
N VAL A 145 50.44 -36.78 37.79
CA VAL A 145 49.99 -38.08 37.29
C VAL A 145 51.11 -38.75 36.50
N PRO A 146 51.48 -40.00 36.82
CA PRO A 146 52.42 -40.77 36.00
C PRO A 146 51.98 -40.83 34.54
N ASN A 147 52.89 -40.53 33.61
CA ASN A 147 52.56 -40.45 32.18
C ASN A 147 52.04 -41.77 31.61
N ARG A 148 52.42 -42.91 32.20
CA ARG A 148 51.85 -44.23 31.84
C ARG A 148 50.34 -44.32 32.07
N TYR A 149 49.82 -43.63 33.09
CA TYR A 149 48.37 -43.61 33.38
C TYR A 149 47.64 -42.75 32.35
N ILE A 150 48.24 -41.61 31.99
CA ILE A 150 47.75 -40.72 30.92
C ILE A 150 47.69 -41.50 29.60
N VAL A 151 48.76 -42.20 29.23
CA VAL A 151 48.82 -42.98 27.99
C VAL A 151 47.81 -44.14 28.00
N LEU A 152 47.60 -44.80 29.14
CA LEU A 152 46.59 -45.86 29.25
C LEU A 152 45.16 -45.34 29.05
N GLU A 153 44.86 -44.15 29.59
CA GLU A 153 43.60 -43.45 29.37
C GLU A 153 43.44 -43.04 27.90
N GLU A 154 44.46 -42.41 27.30
CA GLU A 154 44.47 -42.02 25.88
C GLU A 154 44.28 -43.22 24.94
N MET A 155 44.89 -44.37 25.23
CA MET A 155 44.66 -45.60 24.46
C MET A 155 43.19 -46.05 24.51
N LEU A 156 42.52 -45.88 25.66
CA LEU A 156 41.09 -46.17 25.78
C LEU A 156 40.26 -45.20 24.94
N LEU A 157 40.56 -43.91 24.97
CA LEU A 157 39.82 -42.91 24.18
C LEU A 157 40.10 -43.05 22.66
N LEU A 158 41.33 -43.40 22.26
CA LEU A 158 41.65 -43.76 20.87
C LEU A 158 40.75 -44.90 20.37
N TRP A 159 40.53 -45.91 21.21
CA TRP A 159 39.63 -47.00 20.87
C TRP A 159 38.17 -46.52 20.77
N LEU A 160 37.71 -45.67 21.69
CA LEU A 160 36.36 -45.10 21.66
C LEU A 160 36.13 -44.27 20.39
N ALA A 161 37.10 -43.44 19.97
CA ALA A 161 37.06 -42.65 18.75
C ALA A 161 36.91 -43.54 17.51
N ASN A 162 37.71 -44.62 17.42
CA ASN A 162 37.63 -45.60 16.31
C ASN A 162 36.34 -46.42 16.29
N MET A 163 35.68 -46.59 17.44
CA MET A 163 34.39 -47.31 17.56
C MET A 163 33.18 -46.40 17.32
N ASN A 164 33.36 -45.09 17.20
CA ASN A 164 32.28 -44.13 16.98
C ASN A 164 32.00 -43.96 15.47
N PRO A 165 30.85 -44.41 14.93
CA PRO A 165 30.60 -44.32 13.50
C PRO A 165 30.49 -42.87 12.99
N ALA A 166 30.10 -41.92 13.85
CA ALA A 166 30.01 -40.50 13.51
C ALA A 166 31.40 -39.85 13.31
N PHE A 167 32.46 -40.49 13.81
CA PHE A 167 33.84 -40.02 13.66
C PHE A 167 34.48 -40.50 12.34
N SER A 168 33.81 -41.35 11.55
CA SER A 168 34.37 -42.00 10.36
C SER A 168 35.01 -41.05 9.33
N GLN A 169 34.48 -39.84 9.14
CA GLN A 169 35.02 -38.82 8.22
C GLN A 169 36.40 -38.26 8.67
N PHE A 170 36.75 -38.48 9.94
CA PHE A 170 37.96 -38.00 10.61
C PHE A 170 38.95 -39.13 10.92
N ARG A 171 38.70 -40.35 10.42
CA ARG A 171 39.47 -41.55 10.78
C ARG A 171 40.98 -41.40 10.58
N GLU A 172 41.41 -40.60 9.61
CA GLU A 172 42.83 -40.30 9.38
C GLU A 172 43.51 -39.70 10.62
N LEU A 173 42.81 -38.90 11.43
CA LEU A 173 43.36 -38.26 12.62
C LEU A 173 43.77 -39.26 13.70
N PHE A 174 43.06 -40.40 13.78
CA PHE A 174 43.18 -41.37 14.87
C PHE A 174 43.24 -42.83 14.37
N ASP A 175 43.81 -43.09 13.19
CA ASP A 175 43.92 -44.46 12.66
C ASP A 175 44.85 -45.33 13.52
N ASP A 176 44.28 -46.36 14.16
CA ASP A 176 44.97 -47.26 15.09
C ASP A 176 45.43 -48.58 14.43
N SER A 177 45.45 -48.62 13.10
CA SER A 177 45.72 -49.82 12.31
C SER A 177 47.11 -50.43 12.59
N ASN A 178 48.14 -49.63 12.87
CA ASN A 178 49.48 -50.14 13.20
C ASN A 178 49.54 -50.69 14.63
N LEU A 179 48.95 -49.98 15.61
CA LEU A 179 48.83 -50.47 16.99
C LEU A 179 48.13 -51.83 17.03
N LYS A 180 47.04 -52.00 16.27
CA LYS A 180 46.30 -53.27 16.16
C LYS A 180 47.13 -54.43 15.60
N LYS A 181 48.04 -54.16 14.66
CA LYS A 181 48.85 -55.19 13.98
C LYS A 181 50.11 -55.54 14.76
N ASN A 182 50.73 -54.56 15.41
CA ASN A 182 52.10 -54.66 15.89
C ASN A 182 52.21 -54.72 17.42
N THR A 183 51.11 -54.57 18.17
CA THR A 183 51.12 -54.53 19.64
C THR A 183 49.94 -55.30 20.25
N VAL A 184 49.94 -55.44 21.59
CA VAL A 184 48.83 -56.03 22.36
C VAL A 184 47.68 -55.04 22.65
N TYR A 185 47.58 -53.93 21.91
CA TYR A 185 46.60 -52.86 22.12
C TYR A 185 45.14 -53.34 22.26
N LEU A 186 44.63 -54.20 21.37
CA LEU A 186 43.25 -54.69 21.47
C LEU A 186 43.03 -55.62 22.67
N GLU A 187 44.06 -56.37 23.07
CA GLU A 187 44.02 -57.18 24.28
C GLU A 187 43.94 -56.27 25.50
N ILE A 188 44.76 -55.20 25.56
CA ILE A 188 44.71 -54.18 26.62
C ILE A 188 43.29 -53.64 26.77
N ILE A 189 42.64 -53.19 25.69
CA ILE A 189 41.26 -52.69 25.73
C ILE A 189 40.26 -53.76 26.23
N THR A 190 40.41 -55.00 25.76
CA THR A 190 39.52 -56.10 26.16
C THR A 190 39.62 -56.39 27.66
N TYR A 191 40.83 -56.35 28.22
CA TYR A 191 41.04 -56.56 29.66
C TYR A 191 40.71 -55.33 30.50
N LEU A 192 40.91 -54.11 30.00
CA LEU A 192 40.39 -52.89 30.63
C LEU A 192 38.87 -52.94 30.76
N LYS A 193 38.15 -53.41 29.74
CA LYS A 193 36.69 -53.59 29.84
C LYS A 193 36.30 -54.54 30.98
N LYS A 194 36.92 -55.72 31.05
CA LYS A 194 36.70 -56.70 32.13
C LYS A 194 37.05 -56.16 33.51
N PHE A 195 38.06 -55.29 33.59
CA PHE A 195 38.45 -54.63 34.83
C PHE A 195 37.35 -53.66 35.29
N PHE A 196 36.88 -52.76 34.42
CA PHE A 196 35.84 -51.78 34.79
C PHE A 196 34.44 -52.41 35.00
N GLU A 197 34.13 -53.57 34.40
CA GLU A 197 32.90 -54.34 34.69
C GLU A 197 32.82 -54.83 36.15
N LYS A 198 33.97 -55.00 36.82
CA LYS A 198 34.08 -55.46 38.22
C LYS A 198 34.24 -54.33 39.23
N ASN A 199 34.37 -53.09 38.76
CA ASN A 199 34.53 -51.90 39.60
C ASN A 199 33.19 -51.15 39.76
N PRO A 200 33.06 -50.20 40.71
CA PRO A 200 31.80 -49.51 40.96
C PRO A 200 31.27 -48.79 39.73
N PHE A 201 29.94 -48.83 39.55
CA PHE A 201 29.25 -48.18 38.44
C PHE A 201 29.18 -46.66 38.62
N PHE A 202 29.07 -45.94 37.52
CA PHE A 202 29.10 -44.47 37.48
C PHE A 202 28.00 -43.88 36.58
N GLY A 203 27.77 -42.57 36.75
CA GLY A 203 26.81 -41.82 35.95
C GLY A 203 25.33 -42.04 36.30
N PRO A 204 24.42 -41.37 35.55
CA PRO A 204 22.98 -41.32 35.87
C PRO A 204 22.29 -42.68 35.85
N TYR A 205 22.76 -43.59 35.00
CA TYR A 205 22.19 -44.92 34.80
C TYR A 205 22.91 -46.02 35.58
N LYS A 206 23.91 -45.68 36.40
CA LYS A 206 24.76 -46.62 37.15
C LYS A 206 25.27 -47.75 36.25
N GLN A 207 26.10 -47.39 35.27
CA GLN A 207 26.70 -48.34 34.31
C GLN A 207 28.21 -48.47 34.53
N PRO A 208 28.86 -49.53 34.01
CA PRO A 208 30.32 -49.58 33.92
C PRO A 208 30.88 -48.38 33.16
N LEU A 209 32.03 -47.84 33.58
CA LEU A 209 32.61 -46.61 33.02
C LEU A 209 32.74 -46.65 31.50
N ILE A 210 33.26 -47.74 30.94
CA ILE A 210 33.45 -47.90 29.48
C ILE A 210 32.12 -47.96 28.74
N ASP A 211 31.08 -48.57 29.31
CA ASP A 211 29.77 -48.62 28.66
C ASP A 211 29.08 -47.25 28.69
N MET A 212 29.25 -46.50 29.78
CA MET A 212 28.82 -45.10 29.87
C MET A 212 29.52 -44.24 28.80
N LEU A 213 30.85 -44.27 28.71
CA LEU A 213 31.60 -43.49 27.72
C LEU A 213 31.18 -43.81 26.27
N ARG A 214 30.71 -45.03 25.99
CA ARG A 214 30.21 -45.45 24.67
C ARG A 214 28.76 -45.09 24.40
N SER A 215 27.96 -44.77 25.42
CA SER A 215 26.52 -44.64 25.26
C SER A 215 26.08 -43.59 24.23
N PRO A 216 26.75 -42.42 24.07
CA PRO A 216 26.36 -41.46 23.04
C PRO A 216 26.53 -42.05 21.63
N ALA A 217 27.65 -42.73 21.38
CA ALA A 217 27.97 -43.33 20.08
C ALA A 217 27.10 -44.57 19.76
N VAL A 218 26.51 -45.22 20.76
CA VAL A 218 25.60 -46.35 20.57
C VAL A 218 24.17 -45.88 20.28
N GLU A 219 23.67 -44.90 21.04
CA GLU A 219 22.31 -44.40 20.90
C GLU A 219 22.16 -43.50 19.67
N VAL A 220 23.20 -42.72 19.33
CA VAL A 220 23.20 -41.79 18.20
C VAL A 220 24.42 -42.01 17.29
N PRO A 221 24.50 -43.14 16.58
CA PRO A 221 25.74 -43.59 15.95
C PRO A 221 26.22 -42.73 14.76
N HIS A 222 25.33 -42.01 14.08
CA HIS A 222 25.65 -41.34 12.82
C HIS A 222 25.49 -39.82 12.86
N SER A 223 25.39 -39.21 14.05
CA SER A 223 25.19 -37.77 14.18
C SER A 223 26.01 -37.20 15.33
N LEU A 224 27.10 -36.49 15.00
CA LEU A 224 27.91 -35.74 15.97
C LEU A 224 27.06 -34.75 16.80
N PRO A 225 26.21 -33.90 16.19
CA PRO A 225 25.37 -32.98 16.96
C PRO A 225 24.35 -33.72 17.84
N GLY A 226 23.84 -34.86 17.37
CA GLY A 226 22.92 -35.69 18.13
C GLY A 226 23.58 -36.38 19.33
N GLN A 227 24.85 -36.79 19.22
CA GLN A 227 25.65 -37.29 20.34
C GLN A 227 25.88 -36.19 21.38
N LEU A 228 26.17 -34.97 20.93
CA LEU A 228 26.36 -33.82 21.82
C LEU A 228 25.07 -33.44 22.58
N GLU A 229 23.93 -33.50 21.89
CA GLU A 229 22.61 -33.29 22.51
C GLU A 229 22.25 -34.40 23.50
N TYR A 230 22.57 -35.66 23.18
CA TYR A 230 22.44 -36.78 24.11
C TYR A 230 23.26 -36.53 25.39
N ILE A 231 24.54 -36.14 25.25
CA ILE A 231 25.41 -35.80 26.39
C ILE A 231 24.80 -34.66 27.21
N ARG A 232 24.31 -33.60 26.56
CA ARG A 232 23.67 -32.46 27.24
C ARG A 232 22.45 -32.89 28.06
N GLN A 233 21.59 -33.73 27.50
CA GLN A 233 20.36 -34.19 28.15
C GLN A 233 20.61 -35.19 29.27
N HIS A 234 21.53 -36.14 29.06
CA HIS A 234 21.73 -37.26 29.97
C HIS A 234 22.86 -37.02 30.98
N TRP A 235 23.91 -36.30 30.61
CA TRP A 235 25.09 -36.05 31.47
C TRP A 235 25.17 -34.60 31.96
N GLY A 236 24.20 -33.74 31.64
CA GLY A 236 24.27 -32.30 31.92
C GLY A 236 24.60 -31.93 33.38
N PHE A 237 24.17 -32.71 34.37
CA PHE A 237 24.48 -32.49 35.79
C PHE A 237 25.96 -32.75 36.14
N LEU A 238 26.67 -33.58 35.37
CA LEU A 238 28.11 -33.81 35.50
C LEU A 238 28.93 -32.72 34.79
N LEU A 239 28.28 -31.87 33.99
CA LEU A 239 28.93 -31.05 32.96
C LEU A 239 28.66 -29.55 33.13
N SER A 240 28.47 -29.09 34.37
CA SER A 240 28.13 -27.69 34.68
C SER A 240 29.10 -26.69 34.03
N HIS A 241 30.40 -27.01 33.99
CA HIS A 241 31.45 -26.19 33.38
C HIS A 241 31.52 -26.29 31.84
N TYR A 242 30.91 -27.31 31.24
CA TYR A 242 30.89 -27.56 29.79
C TYR A 242 29.61 -27.08 29.12
N LEU A 243 28.58 -26.72 29.88
CA LEU A 243 27.26 -26.40 29.32
C LEU A 243 27.30 -25.23 28.33
N SER A 244 28.05 -24.17 28.63
CA SER A 244 28.24 -23.04 27.70
C SER A 244 28.96 -23.46 26.42
N LYS A 245 30.02 -24.28 26.52
CA LYS A 245 30.75 -24.83 25.37
C LYS A 245 29.88 -25.74 24.50
N LEU A 246 29.07 -26.59 25.13
CA LEU A 246 28.09 -27.46 24.46
C LEU A 246 27.11 -26.66 23.62
N LEU A 247 26.53 -25.63 24.21
CA LEU A 247 25.59 -24.75 23.54
C LEU A 247 26.24 -24.00 22.36
N ALA A 248 27.46 -23.47 22.55
CA ALA A 248 28.19 -22.78 21.49
C ALA A 248 28.56 -23.71 20.30
N SER A 249 28.97 -24.95 20.57
CA SER A 249 29.25 -25.95 19.53
C SER A 249 27.99 -26.34 18.75
N LEU A 250 26.86 -26.54 19.44
CA LEU A 250 25.57 -26.81 18.79
C LEU A 250 25.11 -25.63 17.92
N ASP A 251 25.36 -24.40 18.37
CA ASP A 251 25.00 -23.20 17.62
C ASP A 251 25.84 -23.02 16.35
N LEU A 252 27.14 -23.30 16.40
CA LEU A 252 28.00 -23.30 15.20
C LEU A 252 27.52 -24.32 14.16
N VAL A 253 27.15 -25.53 14.61
CA VAL A 253 26.61 -26.55 13.70
C VAL A 253 25.30 -26.08 13.05
N LYS A 254 24.39 -25.49 13.83
CA LYS A 254 23.13 -24.93 13.30
C LYS A 254 23.39 -23.83 12.28
N GLU A 255 24.37 -22.97 12.53
CA GLU A 255 24.80 -21.91 11.63
C GLU A 255 25.29 -22.48 10.28
N GLU A 256 26.17 -23.49 10.29
CA GLU A 256 26.70 -24.16 9.08
C GLU A 256 25.69 -25.04 8.33
N GLN A 257 24.55 -25.37 8.95
CA GLN A 257 23.47 -26.16 8.35
C GLN A 257 22.33 -25.29 7.79
N LYS A 258 22.31 -23.99 8.09
CA LYS A 258 21.24 -23.09 7.69
C LYS A 258 21.27 -22.88 6.17
N LEU A 259 20.22 -23.32 5.48
CA LEU A 259 20.04 -23.08 4.04
C LEU A 259 19.77 -21.58 3.80
N THR A 260 20.66 -20.92 3.05
CA THR A 260 20.67 -19.46 2.84
C THR A 260 19.77 -18.96 1.70
N PHE A 261 18.99 -19.85 1.06
CA PHE A 261 18.26 -19.55 -0.19
C PHE A 261 16.77 -19.94 -0.14
N LEU A 262 16.03 -19.47 0.85
CA LEU A 262 14.56 -19.51 0.80
C LEU A 262 14.04 -18.07 0.80
N GLY A 263 13.21 -17.75 -0.18
CA GLY A 263 12.60 -16.43 -0.35
C GLY A 263 11.71 -16.04 0.84
N PRO A 264 11.09 -14.84 0.79
CA PRO A 264 10.27 -14.35 1.89
C PRO A 264 9.16 -15.36 2.23
N GLY A 265 9.05 -15.71 3.51
CA GLY A 265 8.01 -16.61 4.02
C GLY A 265 6.59 -16.02 3.88
N PRO A 266 5.54 -16.84 4.09
CA PRO A 266 4.16 -16.38 3.97
C PRO A 266 3.83 -15.28 4.99
N ALA A 267 2.95 -14.34 4.61
CA ALA A 267 2.46 -13.31 5.51
C ALA A 267 1.65 -13.92 6.67
N GLU A 268 2.02 -13.57 7.91
CA GLU A 268 1.38 -14.08 9.11
C GLU A 268 0.40 -13.06 9.73
N VAL A 269 -0.62 -13.57 10.43
CA VAL A 269 -1.58 -12.75 11.17
C VAL A 269 -0.95 -12.23 12.46
N TYR A 270 -1.10 -10.92 12.73
CA TYR A 270 -0.62 -10.30 13.97
C TYR A 270 -1.24 -10.95 15.21
N LYS A 271 -0.36 -11.31 16.14
CA LYS A 271 -0.70 -11.85 17.46
C LYS A 271 -0.10 -10.93 18.52
N TYR A 272 -0.95 -10.33 19.35
CA TYR A 272 -0.52 -9.38 20.38
C TYR A 272 -0.29 -10.04 21.77
N LYS A 273 -0.33 -11.37 21.84
CA LYS A 273 -0.15 -12.13 23.09
C LYS A 273 1.25 -11.85 23.67
N GLY A 274 1.30 -11.36 24.91
CA GLY A 274 2.53 -11.01 25.62
C GLY A 274 2.88 -9.52 25.57
N LEU A 275 2.39 -8.75 24.58
CA LEU A 275 2.55 -7.28 24.58
C LEU A 275 1.76 -6.58 25.68
N GLU A 276 0.76 -7.24 26.26
CA GLU A 276 0.01 -6.76 27.44
C GLU A 276 0.92 -6.52 28.65
N LEU A 277 2.06 -7.22 28.72
CA LEU A 277 3.07 -7.06 29.78
C LEU A 277 4.03 -5.88 29.52
N GLU A 278 4.10 -5.42 28.27
CA GLU A 278 4.93 -4.27 27.87
C GLU A 278 4.20 -2.95 28.16
N PRO A 279 4.92 -1.87 28.52
CA PRO A 279 4.30 -0.61 28.83
C PRO A 279 3.65 0.03 27.58
N GLU A 280 2.54 0.74 27.81
CA GLU A 280 1.83 1.53 26.80
C GLU A 280 2.39 2.96 26.76
N GLN A 281 3.21 3.27 25.77
CA GLN A 281 4.00 4.51 25.65
C GLN A 281 3.91 5.13 24.24
N PHE A 282 2.68 5.26 23.72
CA PHE A 282 2.44 5.95 22.46
C PHE A 282 2.94 7.40 22.51
N THR A 283 3.62 7.82 21.44
CA THR A 283 3.93 9.24 21.25
C THR A 283 2.68 9.97 20.74
N PRO A 284 2.29 11.11 21.34
CA PRO A 284 1.11 11.85 20.91
C PRO A 284 1.28 12.39 19.49
N ASP A 285 0.27 12.21 18.65
CA ASP A 285 0.25 12.78 17.30
C ASP A 285 0.01 14.30 17.35
N ARG A 286 0.66 15.03 16.45
CA ARG A 286 0.28 16.41 16.10
C ARG A 286 -0.92 16.41 15.17
N GLU A 287 -1.63 17.54 15.11
CA GLU A 287 -2.91 17.69 14.39
C GLU A 287 -2.82 17.33 12.89
N TRP A 288 -1.65 17.52 12.27
CA TRP A 288 -1.41 17.16 10.87
C TRP A 288 -1.07 15.68 10.64
N MET A 289 -0.52 14.97 11.64
CA MET A 289 0.06 13.63 11.47
C MET A 289 -0.95 12.55 11.09
N PRO A 290 -2.17 12.47 11.68
CA PRO A 290 -3.20 11.51 11.25
C PRO A 290 -3.65 11.72 9.80
N ARG A 291 -3.55 12.95 9.31
CA ARG A 291 -4.06 13.36 7.98
C ARG A 291 -2.96 13.44 6.92
N LEU A 292 -1.73 13.03 7.24
CA LEU A 292 -0.65 12.95 6.28
C LEU A 292 -0.98 11.91 5.20
N ILE A 293 -0.82 12.31 3.94
CA ILE A 293 -0.87 11.43 2.77
C ILE A 293 0.48 11.54 2.08
N LEU A 294 1.21 10.42 2.01
CA LEU A 294 2.60 10.41 1.58
C LEU A 294 2.70 9.85 0.16
N ILE A 295 3.49 10.50 -0.69
CA ILE A 295 3.94 9.91 -1.96
C ILE A 295 5.46 9.73 -1.94
N ALA A 296 5.92 8.55 -2.32
CA ALA A 296 7.34 8.22 -2.44
C ALA A 296 7.83 8.51 -3.87
N LYS A 297 8.98 9.18 -4.01
CA LYS A 297 9.64 9.41 -5.30
C LYS A 297 11.13 9.09 -5.18
N ASN A 298 11.61 8.14 -6.00
CA ASN A 298 13.04 8.02 -6.30
C ASN A 298 13.51 9.29 -7.00
N ILE A 299 14.37 10.08 -6.36
CA ILE A 299 14.64 11.46 -6.79
C ILE A 299 15.29 11.50 -8.18
N TYR A 300 16.31 10.68 -8.45
CA TYR A 300 17.02 10.74 -9.73
C TYR A 300 16.13 10.31 -10.89
N VAL A 301 15.38 9.22 -10.71
CA VAL A 301 14.40 8.76 -11.69
C VAL A 301 13.32 9.81 -11.93
N TRP A 302 12.83 10.45 -10.87
CA TRP A 302 11.79 11.48 -10.98
C TRP A 302 12.31 12.73 -11.71
N LEU A 303 13.53 13.19 -11.44
CA LEU A 303 14.14 14.33 -12.14
C LEU A 303 14.34 14.03 -13.65
N ASP A 304 14.71 12.80 -14.02
CA ASP A 304 14.77 12.36 -15.42
C ASP A 304 13.38 12.36 -16.09
N GLN A 305 12.35 11.85 -15.40
CA GLN A 305 10.97 11.88 -15.89
C GLN A 305 10.45 13.32 -16.04
N LEU A 306 10.72 14.21 -15.09
CA LEU A 306 10.37 15.62 -15.17
C LEU A 306 11.11 16.31 -16.32
N THR A 307 12.38 15.99 -16.54
CA THR A 307 13.14 16.51 -17.69
C THR A 307 12.45 16.19 -19.01
N LYS A 308 11.97 14.95 -19.16
CA LYS A 308 11.21 14.49 -20.33
C LYS A 308 9.85 15.18 -20.44
N ALA A 309 9.11 15.28 -19.32
CA ALA A 309 7.77 15.85 -19.29
C ALA A 309 7.74 17.36 -19.60
N TYR A 310 8.71 18.12 -19.10
CA TYR A 310 8.76 19.58 -19.25
C TYR A 310 9.69 20.05 -20.38
N GLY A 311 10.37 19.14 -21.08
CA GLY A 311 11.21 19.46 -22.24
C GLY A 311 12.44 20.33 -21.91
N ARG A 312 12.88 20.37 -20.65
CA ARG A 312 14.06 21.13 -20.19
C ARG A 312 14.88 20.31 -19.17
N PRO A 313 16.21 20.45 -19.11
CA PRO A 313 17.01 19.75 -18.10
C PRO A 313 16.58 20.11 -16.68
N ILE A 314 16.25 19.10 -15.88
CA ILE A 314 15.93 19.18 -14.45
C ILE A 314 16.84 18.17 -13.75
N THR A 315 17.86 18.66 -13.06
CA THR A 315 18.94 17.87 -12.46
C THR A 315 19.12 18.14 -10.96
N LYS A 316 18.60 19.27 -10.47
CA LYS A 316 18.70 19.70 -9.07
C LYS A 316 17.34 19.80 -8.40
N LEU A 317 17.33 19.73 -7.07
CA LEU A 317 16.10 19.87 -6.27
C LEU A 317 15.39 21.22 -6.49
N SER A 318 16.14 22.30 -6.67
CA SER A 318 15.59 23.64 -6.92
C SER A 318 15.02 23.83 -8.33
N GLU A 319 15.26 22.90 -9.24
CA GLU A 319 14.77 22.94 -10.62
C GLU A 319 13.42 22.23 -10.79
N ILE A 320 12.93 21.55 -9.73
CA ILE A 320 11.62 20.91 -9.71
C ILE A 320 10.54 21.99 -9.97
N PRO A 321 9.71 21.83 -11.03
CA PRO A 321 8.70 22.82 -11.38
C PRO A 321 7.67 23.03 -10.26
N VAL A 322 7.22 24.27 -10.11
CA VAL A 322 6.17 24.61 -9.13
C VAL A 322 4.84 23.95 -9.52
N GLU A 323 4.60 23.81 -10.81
CA GLU A 323 3.44 23.13 -11.41
C GLU A 323 3.31 21.70 -10.90
N GLU A 324 4.43 21.00 -10.69
CA GLU A 324 4.47 19.64 -10.16
C GLU A 324 4.02 19.60 -8.69
N LEU A 325 4.47 20.55 -7.87
CA LEU A 325 4.06 20.66 -6.47
C LEU A 325 2.58 21.05 -6.34
N LEU A 326 2.09 21.95 -7.20
CA LEU A 326 0.67 22.30 -7.30
C LEU A 326 -0.16 21.08 -7.68
N MET A 327 0.28 20.30 -8.67
CA MET A 327 -0.37 19.06 -9.07
C MET A 327 -0.45 18.06 -7.90
N LEU A 328 0.63 17.86 -7.14
CA LEU A 328 0.60 16.99 -5.96
C LEU A 328 -0.42 17.47 -4.91
N ARG A 329 -0.46 18.78 -4.63
CA ARG A 329 -1.44 19.37 -3.72
C ARG A 329 -2.87 19.16 -4.22
N ASP A 330 -3.12 19.42 -5.50
CA ASP A 330 -4.46 19.32 -6.09
C ASP A 330 -4.95 17.88 -6.12
N ARG A 331 -4.04 16.91 -6.25
CA ARG A 331 -4.31 15.47 -6.07
C ARG A 331 -4.49 15.04 -4.60
N GLY A 332 -4.28 15.93 -3.63
CA GLY A 332 -4.51 15.71 -2.20
C GLY A 332 -3.29 15.25 -1.39
N PHE A 333 -2.09 15.26 -1.98
CA PHE A 333 -0.86 14.88 -1.26
C PHE A 333 -0.39 15.99 -0.32
N SER A 334 -0.06 15.62 0.91
CA SER A 334 0.44 16.53 1.95
C SER A 334 1.86 16.18 2.42
N GLY A 335 2.42 15.07 1.93
CA GLY A 335 3.79 14.64 2.17
C GLY A 335 4.48 14.13 0.91
N LEU A 336 5.74 14.50 0.73
CA LEU A 336 6.59 14.06 -0.38
C LEU A 336 7.87 13.43 0.18
N TRP A 337 7.98 12.11 0.07
CA TRP A 337 9.17 11.36 0.45
C TRP A 337 10.12 11.24 -0.74
N LEU A 338 11.32 11.79 -0.56
CA LEU A 338 12.38 11.77 -1.57
C LEU A 338 13.43 10.72 -1.19
N ILE A 339 13.51 9.67 -2.00
CA ILE A 339 14.44 8.56 -1.78
C ILE A 339 15.78 8.91 -2.41
N GLY A 340 16.83 8.79 -1.61
CA GLY A 340 18.21 8.92 -2.06
C GLY A 340 18.73 10.36 -2.20
N LEU A 341 18.32 11.22 -1.27
CA LEU A 341 18.77 12.62 -1.10
C LEU A 341 20.21 12.78 -0.63
N TRP A 342 20.67 11.83 0.18
CA TRP A 342 21.94 11.92 0.92
C TRP A 342 23.14 11.59 0.04
N GLU A 343 24.32 12.07 0.45
CA GLU A 343 25.59 11.76 -0.19
C GLU A 343 25.91 10.27 -0.07
N ARG A 344 26.17 9.65 -1.22
CA ARG A 344 26.28 8.20 -1.34
C ARG A 344 27.73 7.77 -1.50
N SER A 345 28.03 6.55 -1.05
CA SER A 345 29.36 5.97 -1.12
C SER A 345 29.76 5.62 -2.57
N PRO A 346 30.82 6.22 -3.13
CA PRO A 346 31.32 5.85 -4.47
C PRO A 346 31.73 4.38 -4.58
N ALA A 347 32.11 3.74 -3.47
CA ALA A 347 32.44 2.32 -3.43
C ALA A 347 31.26 1.43 -3.84
N SER A 348 30.03 1.79 -3.46
CA SER A 348 28.80 1.09 -3.87
C SER A 348 28.64 1.06 -5.39
N GLN A 349 28.87 2.19 -6.06
CA GLN A 349 28.85 2.27 -7.52
C GLN A 349 29.94 1.38 -8.13
N ARG A 350 31.16 1.45 -7.60
CA ARG A 350 32.29 0.67 -8.12
C ARG A 350 32.03 -0.83 -8.03
N ILE A 351 31.49 -1.31 -6.91
CA ILE A 351 31.09 -2.71 -6.73
C ILE A 351 30.07 -3.13 -7.79
N LYS A 352 28.99 -2.36 -7.97
CA LYS A 352 27.93 -2.69 -8.93
C LYS A 352 28.43 -2.74 -10.39
N GLN A 353 29.34 -1.84 -10.74
CA GLN A 353 30.00 -1.83 -12.05
C GLN A 353 30.87 -3.08 -12.26
N LEU A 354 31.64 -3.48 -11.24
CA LEU A 354 32.43 -4.72 -11.28
C LEU A 354 31.56 -5.97 -11.38
N CYS A 355 30.35 -5.94 -10.80
CA CYS A 355 29.36 -7.02 -10.87
C CYS A 355 28.49 -7.01 -12.15
N GLY A 356 28.81 -6.16 -13.13
CA GLY A 356 28.23 -6.19 -14.48
C GLY A 356 27.21 -5.09 -14.82
N ASN A 357 26.98 -4.10 -13.95
CA ASN A 357 26.10 -2.96 -14.24
C ASN A 357 26.89 -1.65 -14.43
N PRO A 358 27.33 -1.32 -15.66
CA PRO A 358 28.16 -0.15 -15.92
C PRO A 358 27.45 1.19 -15.67
N GLU A 359 26.12 1.24 -15.81
CA GLU A 359 25.31 2.45 -15.63
C GLU A 359 24.85 2.67 -14.16
N ALA A 360 25.16 1.75 -13.25
CA ALA A 360 24.75 1.84 -11.85
C ALA A 360 25.25 3.12 -11.17
N VAL A 361 24.38 3.78 -10.41
CA VAL A 361 24.80 4.77 -9.39
C VAL A 361 24.90 4.11 -8.01
N PRO A 362 25.57 4.76 -7.03
CA PRO A 362 25.60 4.23 -5.67
C PRO A 362 24.20 3.96 -5.12
N SER A 363 24.05 2.91 -4.32
CA SER A 363 22.82 2.64 -3.58
C SER A 363 22.40 3.86 -2.76
N ALA A 364 21.11 4.21 -2.78
CA ALA A 364 20.54 5.24 -1.91
C ALA A 364 20.76 4.97 -0.41
N TYR A 365 21.01 3.73 0.00
CA TYR A 365 21.22 3.33 1.40
C TYR A 365 22.68 3.03 1.76
N SER A 366 23.60 3.07 0.78
CA SER A 366 25.04 3.03 1.05
C SER A 366 25.56 4.46 1.16
N LEU A 367 25.44 5.04 2.35
CA LEU A 367 25.70 6.47 2.59
C LEU A 367 27.17 6.76 2.88
N TYR A 368 27.70 7.85 2.33
CA TYR A 368 28.99 8.40 2.74
C TYR A 368 28.84 9.28 3.98
N ASP A 369 27.85 10.18 3.97
CA ASP A 369 27.48 11.08 5.07
C ASP A 369 26.03 11.58 4.90
N TYR A 370 25.41 12.07 5.98
CA TYR A 370 24.05 12.64 5.99
C TYR A 370 24.03 14.10 5.52
N GLN A 371 24.65 14.36 4.36
CA GLN A 371 24.64 15.64 3.67
C GLN A 371 23.83 15.53 2.38
N ILE A 372 23.14 16.59 1.97
CA ILE A 372 22.40 16.57 0.70
C ILE A 372 23.40 16.46 -0.45
N ALA A 373 23.18 15.49 -1.35
CA ALA A 373 24.11 15.19 -2.43
C ALA A 373 24.41 16.43 -3.29
N ALA A 374 25.69 16.67 -3.57
CA ALA A 374 26.14 17.85 -4.30
C ALA A 374 25.61 17.89 -5.74
N ASP A 375 25.43 16.74 -6.38
CA ASP A 375 24.87 16.66 -7.74
C ASP A 375 23.37 16.95 -7.80
N LEU A 376 22.65 16.86 -6.66
CA LEU A 376 21.27 17.33 -6.49
C LEU A 376 21.18 18.85 -6.18
N GLY A 377 22.32 19.54 -6.11
CA GLY A 377 22.42 20.98 -5.81
C GLY A 377 22.70 21.31 -4.35
N GLY A 378 22.95 20.30 -3.49
CA GLY A 378 23.34 20.49 -2.10
C GLY A 378 22.27 21.16 -1.22
N GLU A 379 22.72 21.71 -0.09
CA GLU A 379 21.85 22.27 0.94
C GLU A 379 20.99 23.44 0.44
N GLU A 380 21.53 24.32 -0.42
CA GLU A 380 20.80 25.47 -0.97
C GLU A 380 19.61 25.04 -1.83
N ALA A 381 19.80 24.04 -2.71
CA ALA A 381 18.74 23.53 -3.56
C ALA A 381 17.64 22.82 -2.76
N TYR A 382 18.03 22.10 -1.71
CA TYR A 382 17.09 21.49 -0.76
C TYR A 382 16.27 22.56 -0.02
N GLN A 383 16.90 23.62 0.52
CA GLN A 383 16.19 24.68 1.24
C GLN A 383 15.14 25.36 0.36
N TYR A 384 15.51 25.65 -0.89
CA TYR A 384 14.57 26.21 -1.86
C TYR A 384 13.36 25.29 -2.09
N LEU A 385 13.59 23.99 -2.31
CA LEU A 385 12.51 23.02 -2.51
C LEU A 385 11.64 22.88 -1.25
N ARG A 386 12.26 22.81 -0.07
CA ARG A 386 11.56 22.70 1.22
C ARG A 386 10.62 23.89 1.42
N ASP A 387 11.13 25.10 1.26
CA ASP A 387 10.35 26.32 1.51
C ASP A 387 9.23 26.46 0.48
N THR A 388 9.50 26.11 -0.78
CA THR A 388 8.50 26.12 -1.85
C THR A 388 7.41 25.06 -1.62
N ALA A 389 7.78 23.83 -1.30
CA ALA A 389 6.82 22.75 -1.00
C ALA A 389 5.96 23.09 0.23
N TRP A 390 6.57 23.67 1.26
CA TRP A 390 5.86 24.11 2.47
C TRP A 390 4.81 25.19 2.17
N ASN A 391 5.10 26.14 1.28
CA ASN A 391 4.13 27.15 0.83
C ASN A 391 2.89 26.56 0.17
N TYR A 392 2.98 25.34 -0.37
CA TYR A 392 1.86 24.59 -0.95
C TYR A 392 1.30 23.49 -0.03
N GLY A 393 1.69 23.48 1.25
CA GLY A 393 1.19 22.54 2.26
C GLY A 393 1.82 21.14 2.19
N ILE A 394 2.91 20.97 1.44
CA ILE A 394 3.60 19.69 1.27
C ILE A 394 4.79 19.61 2.22
N ARG A 395 4.81 18.58 3.07
CA ARG A 395 5.91 18.26 3.98
C ARG A 395 6.91 17.35 3.29
N LEU A 396 8.18 17.73 3.27
CA LEU A 396 9.22 16.83 2.78
C LEU A 396 9.51 15.73 3.79
N ALA A 397 9.73 14.52 3.28
CA ALA A 397 10.17 13.38 4.06
C ALA A 397 11.49 12.83 3.51
N SER A 398 12.32 12.29 4.39
CA SER A 398 13.60 11.67 4.04
C SER A 398 13.71 10.25 4.60
N ASP A 399 14.49 9.42 3.92
CA ASP A 399 15.03 8.20 4.50
C ASP A 399 16.06 8.49 5.60
N MET A 400 16.14 7.59 6.56
CA MET A 400 17.21 7.49 7.53
C MET A 400 17.61 6.02 7.66
N VAL A 401 18.90 5.72 7.49
CA VAL A 401 19.48 4.38 7.56
C VAL A 401 20.43 4.32 8.78
N PRO A 402 19.92 4.00 9.98
CA PRO A 402 20.73 4.04 11.19
C PRO A 402 21.52 2.74 11.45
N ASN A 403 21.21 1.64 10.76
CA ASN A 403 21.84 0.36 11.06
C ASN A 403 23.29 0.25 10.55
N HIS A 404 23.59 0.88 9.42
CA HIS A 404 24.88 0.78 8.74
C HIS A 404 25.18 2.08 7.98
N VAL A 405 26.42 2.21 7.51
CA VAL A 405 26.85 3.24 6.54
C VAL A 405 27.49 2.56 5.33
N GLY A 406 27.84 3.29 4.28
CA GLY A 406 28.57 2.72 3.14
C GLY A 406 29.98 2.26 3.54
N ILE A 407 30.52 1.25 2.85
CA ILE A 407 31.88 0.74 3.13
C ILE A 407 32.95 1.84 3.01
N PHE A 408 32.77 2.77 2.07
CA PHE A 408 33.54 4.00 2.02
C PHE A 408 32.67 5.14 2.53
N SER A 409 32.85 5.47 3.80
CA SER A 409 32.12 6.52 4.50
C SER A 409 33.04 7.23 5.47
N ARG A 410 32.65 8.43 5.89
CA ARG A 410 33.42 9.20 6.86
C ARG A 410 33.70 8.42 8.15
N TRP A 411 32.70 7.68 8.65
CA TRP A 411 32.84 6.92 9.90
C TRP A 411 33.78 5.72 9.78
N VAL A 412 33.79 4.99 8.66
CA VAL A 412 34.76 3.88 8.46
C VAL A 412 36.21 4.38 8.45
N ILE A 413 36.42 5.60 7.97
CA ILE A 413 37.74 6.22 7.92
C ILE A 413 38.16 6.76 9.30
N GLU A 414 37.29 7.55 9.94
CA GLU A 414 37.59 8.31 11.17
C GLU A 414 37.38 7.52 12.47
N HIS A 415 36.45 6.55 12.48
CA HIS A 415 35.99 5.84 13.68
C HIS A 415 35.86 4.32 13.44
N PRO A 416 36.95 3.60 13.11
CA PRO A 416 36.90 2.17 12.81
C PRO A 416 36.42 1.30 14.00
N ASP A 417 36.53 1.79 15.24
CA ASP A 417 36.08 1.16 16.47
C ASP A 417 34.55 1.19 16.67
N TRP A 418 33.82 1.96 15.86
CA TRP A 418 32.36 2.03 15.91
C TRP A 418 31.67 0.85 15.19
N PHE A 419 32.43 0.00 14.52
CA PHE A 419 31.91 -1.09 13.69
C PHE A 419 32.05 -2.45 14.35
N ILE A 420 31.16 -3.37 13.99
CA ILE A 420 31.34 -4.78 14.34
C ILE A 420 32.50 -5.29 13.48
N SER A 421 33.62 -5.62 14.12
CA SER A 421 34.87 -5.95 13.44
C SER A 421 35.73 -6.94 14.22
N LEU A 422 36.67 -7.57 13.51
CA LEU A 422 37.69 -8.47 14.05
C LEU A 422 39.08 -8.04 13.59
N ASN A 423 40.09 -8.29 14.42
CA ASN A 423 41.49 -8.02 14.09
C ASN A 423 42.17 -9.19 13.35
N HIS A 424 41.40 -10.18 12.91
CA HIS A 424 41.85 -11.33 12.14
C HIS A 424 40.75 -11.73 11.16
N ASN A 425 41.12 -12.44 10.09
CA ASN A 425 40.17 -12.90 9.08
C ASN A 425 39.30 -14.04 9.64
N PRO A 426 37.98 -13.85 9.83
CA PRO A 426 37.11 -14.90 10.37
C PRO A 426 36.94 -16.11 9.44
N PHE A 427 37.19 -15.93 8.13
CA PHE A 427 37.06 -16.95 7.11
C PHE A 427 38.43 -17.21 6.46
N PRO A 428 39.18 -18.24 6.86
CA PRO A 428 40.53 -18.49 6.36
C PRO A 428 40.64 -18.64 4.83
N TRP A 429 39.55 -19.02 4.15
CA TRP A 429 39.48 -19.12 2.69
C TRP A 429 39.13 -17.80 1.98
N TYR A 430 38.76 -16.75 2.70
CA TYR A 430 38.52 -15.44 2.11
C TYR A 430 39.83 -14.81 1.66
N THR A 431 39.84 -14.33 0.42
CA THR A 431 40.97 -13.60 -0.16
C THR A 431 40.55 -12.17 -0.45
N TYR A 432 41.51 -11.24 -0.31
CA TYR A 432 41.27 -9.80 -0.49
C TYR A 432 42.35 -9.22 -1.41
N GLY A 433 42.56 -9.87 -2.56
CA GLY A 433 43.49 -9.45 -3.60
C GLY A 433 42.88 -8.51 -4.64
N GLY A 434 41.58 -8.24 -4.53
CA GLY A 434 40.79 -7.44 -5.46
C GLY A 434 41.09 -5.94 -5.44
N VAL A 435 40.16 -5.20 -6.06
CA VAL A 435 40.28 -3.74 -6.25
C VAL A 435 40.11 -3.02 -4.91
N ASP A 436 40.95 -2.01 -4.67
CA ASP A 436 40.77 -1.08 -3.56
C ASP A 436 39.58 -0.14 -3.85
N LEU A 437 38.62 -0.14 -2.93
CA LEU A 437 37.37 0.61 -3.03
C LEU A 437 37.43 1.94 -2.26
N SER A 438 38.55 2.26 -1.63
CA SER A 438 38.73 3.52 -0.91
C SER A 438 39.18 4.64 -1.84
N ASN A 439 38.54 5.81 -1.70
CA ASN A 439 39.00 7.05 -2.33
C ASN A 439 39.86 7.91 -1.37
N ASP A 440 40.25 7.39 -0.20
CA ASP A 440 41.09 8.08 0.79
C ASP A 440 42.47 7.42 0.86
N ASP A 441 43.54 8.20 0.80
CA ASP A 441 44.93 7.72 0.80
C ASP A 441 45.36 7.08 2.13
N ARG A 442 44.65 7.32 3.22
CA ARG A 442 44.96 6.80 4.57
C ARG A 442 44.52 5.35 4.76
N VAL A 443 43.46 4.91 4.07
CA VAL A 443 42.79 3.63 4.32
C VAL A 443 42.56 2.88 3.01
N GLY A 444 42.87 1.58 2.97
CA GLY A 444 42.48 0.67 1.89
C GLY A 444 41.26 -0.16 2.28
N LEU A 445 40.36 -0.39 1.32
CA LEU A 445 39.11 -1.13 1.53
C LEU A 445 38.96 -2.22 0.46
N PHE A 446 38.83 -3.48 0.89
CA PHE A 446 38.82 -4.63 -0.01
C PHE A 446 37.66 -5.56 0.35
N VAL A 447 36.78 -5.81 -0.63
CA VAL A 447 35.76 -6.86 -0.53
C VAL A 447 36.40 -8.20 -0.91
N GLU A 448 35.85 -9.27 -0.35
CA GLU A 448 36.27 -10.64 -0.63
C GLU A 448 36.17 -10.97 -2.14
N ASP A 449 37.16 -11.67 -2.69
CA ASP A 449 37.34 -11.84 -4.14
C ASP A 449 36.25 -12.69 -4.80
N HIS A 450 35.76 -13.74 -4.13
CA HIS A 450 34.72 -14.65 -4.63
C HIS A 450 33.32 -14.01 -4.70
N TYR A 451 33.14 -12.83 -4.09
CA TYR A 451 31.95 -12.02 -4.26
C TYR A 451 31.70 -11.66 -5.73
N TYR A 452 32.75 -11.25 -6.44
CA TYR A 452 32.64 -10.82 -7.84
C TYR A 452 32.31 -11.99 -8.78
N THR A 453 32.71 -13.21 -8.41
CA THR A 453 32.35 -14.45 -9.13
C THR A 453 31.01 -15.04 -8.69
N ARG A 454 30.35 -14.44 -7.68
CA ARG A 454 29.08 -14.89 -7.06
C ARG A 454 29.16 -16.33 -6.52
N THR A 455 30.34 -16.75 -6.10
CA THR A 455 30.57 -18.07 -5.50
C THR A 455 30.51 -18.03 -3.97
N ASP A 456 30.62 -16.83 -3.37
CA ASP A 456 30.40 -16.57 -1.95
C ASP A 456 29.66 -15.23 -1.75
N ALA A 457 29.08 -15.02 -0.57
CA ALA A 457 28.28 -13.85 -0.21
C ALA A 457 29.08 -12.76 0.52
N ALA A 458 30.39 -12.94 0.75
CA ALA A 458 31.30 -11.99 1.40
C ALA A 458 30.76 -11.39 2.71
N VAL A 459 30.86 -12.11 3.82
CA VAL A 459 30.28 -11.68 5.11
C VAL A 459 30.98 -10.47 5.73
N VAL A 460 32.27 -10.29 5.45
CA VAL A 460 33.12 -9.20 5.95
C VAL A 460 33.95 -8.59 4.81
N PHE A 461 34.39 -7.34 4.98
CA PHE A 461 35.40 -6.71 4.13
C PHE A 461 36.64 -6.32 4.94
N LYS A 462 37.79 -6.23 4.28
CA LYS A 462 39.06 -5.86 4.91
C LYS A 462 39.29 -4.35 4.80
N ARG A 463 39.54 -3.72 5.96
CA ARG A 463 40.05 -2.35 6.11
C ARG A 463 41.53 -2.42 6.48
N ILE A 464 42.39 -1.73 5.74
CA ILE A 464 43.80 -1.58 6.08
C ILE A 464 44.10 -0.11 6.33
N ASP A 465 44.61 0.21 7.51
CA ASP A 465 45.21 1.51 7.79
C ASP A 465 46.61 1.54 7.16
N ARG A 466 46.83 2.37 6.14
CA ARG A 466 48.08 2.38 5.36
C ARG A 466 49.27 2.97 6.13
N TRP A 467 49.03 3.67 7.23
CA TRP A 467 50.09 4.28 8.04
C TRP A 467 50.59 3.33 9.13
N THR A 468 49.68 2.60 9.77
CA THR A 468 50.00 1.66 10.84
C THR A 468 50.17 0.23 10.36
N GLY A 469 49.64 -0.10 9.17
CA GLY A 469 49.52 -1.47 8.68
C GLY A 469 48.45 -2.28 9.40
N ASN A 470 47.61 -1.64 10.23
CA ASN A 470 46.57 -2.33 11.00
C ASN A 470 45.46 -2.85 10.06
N GLU A 471 45.21 -4.15 10.10
CA GLU A 471 44.15 -4.80 9.36
C GLU A 471 42.94 -5.10 10.26
N GLN A 472 41.76 -4.72 9.79
CA GLN A 472 40.50 -5.02 10.45
C GLN A 472 39.51 -5.60 9.44
N TYR A 473 38.71 -6.56 9.90
CA TYR A 473 37.71 -7.25 9.12
C TYR A 473 36.33 -6.82 9.63
N ILE A 474 35.66 -5.95 8.88
CA ILE A 474 34.41 -5.30 9.29
C ILE A 474 33.24 -6.06 8.65
N TYR A 475 32.19 -6.32 9.43
CA TYR A 475 30.99 -7.00 8.92
C TYR A 475 30.14 -6.07 8.05
N HIS A 476 29.58 -6.62 6.99
CA HIS A 476 28.56 -5.95 6.20
C HIS A 476 27.22 -5.90 6.94
N GLY A 477 26.37 -4.92 6.64
CA GLY A 477 25.02 -4.87 7.20
C GLY A 477 24.20 -6.10 6.80
N ASN A 478 23.40 -6.63 7.73
CA ASN A 478 22.64 -7.85 7.50
C ASN A 478 21.41 -7.95 8.44
N ASP A 479 20.31 -8.53 7.95
CA ASP A 479 19.05 -8.71 8.67
C ASP A 479 18.80 -10.16 9.16
N GLY A 480 19.69 -11.09 8.82
CA GLY A 480 19.66 -12.52 9.17
C GLY A 480 18.79 -13.40 8.28
N THR A 481 18.23 -12.87 7.20
CA THR A 481 17.31 -13.59 6.29
C THR A 481 17.95 -13.98 4.94
N SER A 482 18.92 -13.20 4.45
CA SER A 482 19.50 -13.38 3.10
C SER A 482 21.01 -13.05 3.05
N MET A 483 21.54 -12.73 1.86
CA MET A 483 22.93 -12.28 1.69
C MET A 483 23.16 -10.93 2.40
N PRO A 484 24.38 -10.68 2.92
CA PRO A 484 24.74 -9.37 3.46
C PRO A 484 24.57 -8.25 2.43
N TRP A 485 24.36 -7.02 2.90
CA TRP A 485 24.42 -5.82 2.05
C TRP A 485 25.88 -5.43 1.82
N ASN A 486 26.53 -6.05 0.84
CA ASN A 486 28.00 -6.00 0.63
C ASN A 486 28.61 -4.64 0.30
N ASP A 487 27.80 -3.60 0.08
CA ASP A 487 28.25 -2.22 -0.07
C ASP A 487 28.09 -1.39 1.21
N THR A 488 27.81 -2.03 2.36
CA THR A 488 27.59 -1.39 3.66
C THR A 488 28.52 -1.91 4.76
N ALA A 489 28.69 -1.15 5.83
CA ALA A 489 29.48 -1.47 7.02
C ALA A 489 28.61 -1.38 8.28
N GLN A 490 28.54 -2.47 9.05
CA GLN A 490 27.63 -2.61 10.19
C GLN A 490 28.14 -1.88 11.44
N LEU A 491 27.28 -1.04 12.01
CA LEU A 491 27.55 -0.30 13.24
C LEU A 491 27.36 -1.18 14.49
N ASN A 492 28.19 -0.95 15.50
CA ASN A 492 28.18 -1.68 16.77
C ASN A 492 27.39 -0.92 17.86
N TYR A 493 26.10 -1.24 18.01
CA TYR A 493 25.23 -0.63 19.02
C TYR A 493 25.55 -1.01 20.47
N LEU A 494 26.59 -1.81 20.76
CA LEU A 494 27.13 -1.92 22.12
C LEU A 494 28.02 -0.72 22.49
N ASN A 495 28.57 0.01 21.51
CA ASN A 495 29.39 1.19 21.75
C ASN A 495 28.49 2.41 22.10
N PRO A 496 28.58 2.99 23.32
CA PRO A 496 27.75 4.11 23.74
C PRO A 496 28.03 5.41 22.97
N GLU A 497 29.27 5.66 22.56
CA GLU A 497 29.65 6.86 21.80
C GLU A 497 29.04 6.83 20.40
N MET A 498 29.10 5.66 19.75
CA MET A 498 28.46 5.45 18.45
C MET A 498 26.94 5.65 18.55
N ARG A 499 26.29 5.09 19.58
CA ARG A 499 24.84 5.29 19.80
C ARG A 499 24.48 6.78 19.91
N GLU A 500 25.21 7.55 20.71
CA GLU A 500 24.96 8.99 20.85
C GLU A 500 25.21 9.74 19.52
N ALA A 501 26.28 9.40 18.78
CA ALA A 501 26.56 10.00 17.47
C ALA A 501 25.43 9.74 16.47
N MET A 502 24.85 8.53 16.47
CA MET A 502 23.69 8.22 15.64
C MET A 502 22.43 8.98 16.09
N ILE A 503 22.16 9.10 17.39
CA ILE A 503 21.03 9.90 17.91
C ILE A 503 21.17 11.36 17.45
N GLN A 504 22.36 11.94 17.56
CA GLN A 504 22.62 13.31 17.09
C GLN A 504 22.44 13.47 15.58
N THR A 505 22.80 12.44 14.80
CA THR A 505 22.57 12.40 13.36
C THR A 505 21.07 12.35 13.04
N ILE A 506 20.29 11.53 13.75
CA ILE A 506 18.83 11.50 13.62
C ILE A 506 18.21 12.86 13.98
N LEU A 507 18.67 13.50 15.06
CA LEU A 507 18.23 14.84 15.46
C LEU A 507 18.58 15.90 14.41
N HIS A 508 19.74 15.78 13.75
CA HIS A 508 20.12 16.63 12.64
C HIS A 508 19.16 16.48 11.46
N VAL A 509 18.80 15.24 11.10
CA VAL A 509 17.82 14.95 10.04
C VAL A 509 16.41 15.45 10.42
N ALA A 510 15.98 15.28 11.67
CA ALA A 510 14.67 15.74 12.14
C ALA A 510 14.51 17.26 12.09
N LYS A 511 15.59 18.02 12.27
CA LYS A 511 15.58 19.48 12.10
C LYS A 511 15.41 19.91 10.64
N LYS A 512 15.67 19.02 9.68
CA LYS A 512 15.51 19.26 8.23
C LYS A 512 14.18 18.72 7.71
N PHE A 513 13.76 17.53 8.16
CA PHE A 513 12.60 16.84 7.62
C PHE A 513 11.56 16.57 8.71
N PRO A 514 10.33 17.11 8.60
CA PRO A 514 9.25 16.84 9.55
C PRO A 514 8.73 15.40 9.50
N VAL A 515 9.15 14.61 8.52
CA VAL A 515 8.77 13.20 8.37
C VAL A 515 10.05 12.41 8.09
N ILE A 516 10.34 11.40 8.91
CA ILE A 516 11.50 10.52 8.74
C ILE A 516 11.01 9.09 8.60
N ARG A 517 11.45 8.40 7.55
CA ARG A 517 11.29 6.96 7.38
C ARG A 517 12.60 6.26 7.75
N PHE A 518 12.57 5.42 8.78
CA PHE A 518 13.70 4.61 9.22
C PHE A 518 13.72 3.27 8.48
N ASP A 519 14.83 3.01 7.79
CA ASP A 519 15.09 1.75 7.09
C ASP A 519 15.45 0.62 8.06
N ALA A 520 14.93 -0.58 7.80
CA ALA A 520 15.18 -1.81 8.53
C ALA A 520 15.17 -1.65 10.07
N ALA A 521 14.24 -0.85 10.59
CA ALA A 521 14.25 -0.39 11.97
C ALA A 521 14.22 -1.54 13.00
N MET A 522 13.60 -2.66 12.65
CA MET A 522 13.54 -3.87 13.48
C MET A 522 14.92 -4.43 13.85
N THR A 523 15.93 -4.24 13.00
CA THR A 523 17.31 -4.74 13.22
C THR A 523 17.98 -4.12 14.44
N LEU A 524 17.56 -2.91 14.84
CA LEU A 524 18.13 -2.15 15.95
C LEU A 524 17.37 -2.27 17.27
N THR A 525 16.25 -3.00 17.29
CA THR A 525 15.64 -3.36 18.57
C THR A 525 16.61 -4.19 19.40
N LYS A 526 16.66 -3.95 20.71
CA LYS A 526 17.55 -4.65 21.64
C LYS A 526 17.50 -6.17 21.46
N ARG A 527 16.28 -6.72 21.28
CA ARG A 527 16.03 -8.15 21.04
C ARG A 527 16.67 -8.65 19.75
N HIS A 528 16.51 -7.94 18.63
CA HIS A 528 17.02 -8.40 17.34
C HIS A 528 18.49 -8.09 17.14
N PHE A 529 18.98 -6.96 17.65
CA PHE A 529 20.40 -6.66 17.63
C PHE A 529 21.20 -7.75 18.39
N GLN A 530 20.71 -8.18 19.55
CA GLN A 530 21.26 -9.34 20.27
C GLN A 530 21.19 -10.60 19.41
N ARG A 531 20.00 -10.97 18.91
CA ARG A 531 19.81 -12.18 18.09
C ARG A 531 20.76 -12.26 16.89
N LEU A 532 21.00 -11.13 16.22
CA LEU A 532 21.79 -11.08 14.99
C LEU A 532 23.30 -11.09 15.29
N TRP A 533 23.75 -10.21 16.17
CA TRP A 533 25.18 -9.90 16.32
C TRP A 533 25.82 -10.51 17.56
N PHE A 534 25.04 -10.81 18.60
CA PHE A 534 25.48 -11.31 19.91
C PHE A 534 24.49 -12.37 20.46
N PRO A 535 24.21 -13.45 19.71
CA PRO A 535 23.13 -14.39 20.02
C PRO A 535 23.31 -15.03 21.41
N GLN A 536 22.21 -15.39 22.08
CA GLN A 536 22.34 -16.09 23.35
C GLN A 536 22.85 -17.52 23.13
N PRO A 537 23.77 -18.03 23.97
CA PRO A 537 24.23 -19.41 23.87
C PRO A 537 23.07 -20.42 23.85
N GLY A 538 23.03 -21.26 22.82
CA GLY A 538 22.02 -22.29 22.58
C GLY A 538 20.90 -21.89 21.61
N THR A 539 20.85 -20.63 21.19
CA THR A 539 19.80 -20.10 20.32
C THR A 539 20.18 -20.05 18.84
N GLY A 540 21.44 -20.35 18.50
CA GLY A 540 21.99 -20.35 17.14
C GLY A 540 22.53 -18.98 16.69
N GLY A 541 23.34 -18.97 15.63
CA GLY A 541 23.85 -17.76 14.97
C GLY A 541 23.04 -17.41 13.71
N ALA A 542 22.50 -16.19 13.64
CA ALA A 542 21.83 -15.71 12.43
C ALA A 542 22.82 -15.21 11.37
N ILE A 543 23.93 -14.62 11.81
CA ILE A 543 25.01 -14.10 10.98
C ILE A 543 26.22 -15.04 11.11
N PRO A 544 26.82 -15.48 10.00
CA PRO A 544 27.98 -16.37 10.04
C PRO A 544 29.11 -15.82 10.94
N THR A 545 29.75 -16.70 11.70
CA THR A 545 30.82 -16.43 12.67
C THR A 545 30.42 -15.58 13.88
N ARG A 546 29.13 -15.26 14.07
CA ARG A 546 28.67 -14.50 15.25
C ARG A 546 28.25 -15.37 16.41
N ALA A 547 27.97 -16.66 16.21
CA ALA A 547 27.64 -17.59 17.30
C ALA A 547 28.75 -17.66 18.38
N GLU A 548 30.02 -17.50 18.01
CA GLU A 548 31.16 -17.52 18.94
C GLU A 548 31.28 -16.28 19.83
N PHE A 549 30.58 -15.19 19.48
CA PHE A 549 30.50 -13.96 20.26
C PHE A 549 29.19 -13.84 21.03
N GLY A 550 28.54 -14.98 21.29
CA GLY A 550 27.28 -15.02 22.00
C GLY A 550 27.39 -14.46 23.42
N MET A 551 26.37 -13.71 23.85
CA MET A 551 26.31 -13.05 25.16
C MET A 551 25.08 -13.50 25.93
N SER A 552 25.19 -13.62 27.26
CA SER A 552 24.02 -13.81 28.11
C SER A 552 23.09 -12.60 28.00
N LYS A 553 21.82 -12.79 28.39
CA LYS A 553 20.86 -11.68 28.40
C LYS A 553 21.31 -10.55 29.32
N GLU A 554 21.83 -10.90 30.49
CA GLU A 554 22.31 -9.96 31.52
C GLU A 554 23.56 -9.21 31.08
N GLU A 555 24.49 -9.88 30.39
CA GLU A 555 25.70 -9.25 29.85
C GLU A 555 25.36 -8.25 28.74
N PHE A 556 24.51 -8.67 27.80
CA PHE A 556 24.05 -7.81 26.72
C PHE A 556 23.25 -6.62 27.26
N ASP A 557 22.34 -6.86 28.22
CA ASP A 557 21.55 -5.80 28.85
C ASP A 557 22.42 -4.83 29.65
N ARG A 558 23.60 -5.24 30.14
CA ARG A 558 24.56 -4.33 30.77
C ARG A 558 25.28 -3.44 29.74
N ALA A 559 25.60 -3.98 28.56
CA ALA A 559 26.28 -3.24 27.49
C ALA A 559 25.34 -2.29 26.73
N MET A 560 24.07 -2.66 26.61
CA MET A 560 23.00 -1.86 26.02
C MET A 560 21.84 -1.77 27.03
N PRO A 561 21.90 -0.86 28.02
CA PRO A 561 20.91 -0.81 29.09
C PRO A 561 19.50 -0.48 28.59
N ASN A 562 19.41 0.56 27.77
CA ASN A 562 18.16 1.09 27.25
C ASN A 562 17.87 0.55 25.84
N GLU A 563 16.60 0.64 25.44
CA GLU A 563 16.19 0.38 24.07
C GLU A 563 16.48 1.62 23.19
N PHE A 564 17.26 1.44 22.13
CA PHE A 564 17.78 2.55 21.32
C PHE A 564 16.64 3.42 20.76
N TRP A 565 15.60 2.77 20.22
CA TRP A 565 14.47 3.50 19.65
C TRP A 565 13.67 4.27 20.69
N ARG A 566 13.57 3.77 21.93
CA ARG A 566 12.93 4.50 23.02
C ARG A 566 13.69 5.79 23.33
N GLU A 567 15.02 5.70 23.40
CA GLU A 567 15.89 6.87 23.59
C GLU A 567 15.74 7.89 22.46
N VAL A 568 15.72 7.42 21.21
CA VAL A 568 15.50 8.28 20.03
C VAL A 568 14.16 9.01 20.11
N VAL A 569 13.07 8.29 20.40
CA VAL A 569 11.73 8.87 20.49
C VAL A 569 11.64 9.88 21.65
N ASP A 570 12.20 9.57 22.81
CA ASP A 570 12.19 10.47 23.97
C ASP A 570 12.98 11.77 23.71
N ARG A 571 14.15 11.66 23.07
CA ARG A 571 14.96 12.82 22.69
C ARG A 571 14.25 13.67 21.64
N LEU A 572 13.64 13.06 20.62
CA LEU A 572 12.91 13.77 19.58
C LEU A 572 11.65 14.47 20.12
N ALA A 573 10.95 13.86 21.07
CA ALA A 573 9.79 14.48 21.73
C ALA A 573 10.14 15.76 22.50
N ILE A 574 11.41 15.98 22.84
CA ILE A 574 11.91 17.19 23.52
C ILE A 574 12.55 18.14 22.50
N GLU A 575 13.41 17.63 21.62
CA GLU A 575 14.29 18.45 20.79
C GLU A 575 13.74 18.76 19.39
N ALA A 576 12.85 17.92 18.85
CA ALA A 576 12.22 18.12 17.54
C ALA A 576 10.77 17.57 17.53
N PRO A 577 9.87 18.13 18.36
CA PRO A 577 8.58 17.52 18.68
C PRO A 577 7.50 17.65 17.59
N ASP A 578 7.85 18.20 16.43
CA ASP A 578 7.01 18.27 15.23
C ASP A 578 7.50 17.31 14.13
N THR A 579 8.20 16.24 14.53
CA THR A 579 8.75 15.21 13.63
C THR A 579 7.92 13.94 13.72
N LEU A 580 7.38 13.48 12.59
CA LEU A 580 6.73 12.18 12.45
C LEU A 580 7.78 11.10 12.17
N LEU A 581 7.78 10.06 12.98
CA LEU A 581 8.70 8.92 12.90
C LEU A 581 7.99 7.71 12.35
N LEU A 582 8.43 7.27 11.18
CA LEU A 582 7.91 6.13 10.46
C LEU A 582 8.96 5.01 10.52
N ALA A 583 8.60 3.86 11.06
CA ALA A 583 9.45 2.68 11.09
C ALA A 583 9.10 1.72 9.96
N GLU A 584 10.06 1.39 9.11
CA GLU A 584 10.01 0.13 8.38
C GLU A 584 10.39 -0.99 9.36
N ALA A 585 9.40 -1.69 9.88
CA ALA A 585 9.61 -2.84 10.73
C ALA A 585 8.72 -4.00 10.28
N PHE A 586 9.29 -5.19 10.30
CA PHE A 586 8.60 -6.45 10.03
C PHE A 586 8.73 -7.39 11.24
N TRP A 587 8.36 -8.66 11.05
CA TRP A 587 8.48 -9.74 12.05
C TRP A 587 7.50 -9.66 13.24
N LEU A 588 6.28 -9.20 12.99
CA LEU A 588 5.19 -9.11 14.00
C LEU A 588 5.53 -8.15 15.16
N LEU A 589 6.43 -7.19 14.93
CA LEU A 589 6.83 -6.16 15.89
C LEU A 589 6.09 -4.84 15.74
N GLU A 590 5.12 -4.75 14.82
CA GLU A 590 4.43 -3.51 14.50
C GLU A 590 3.78 -2.89 15.75
N GLY A 591 3.08 -3.71 16.54
CA GLY A 591 2.52 -3.30 17.82
C GLY A 591 3.59 -2.85 18.82
N TYR A 592 4.74 -3.51 18.87
CA TYR A 592 5.84 -3.16 19.77
C TYR A 592 6.45 -1.79 19.42
N PHE A 593 6.68 -1.53 18.14
CA PHE A 593 7.23 -0.26 17.66
C PHE A 593 6.33 0.93 17.98
N VAL A 594 5.02 0.81 17.77
CA VAL A 594 4.12 1.96 17.95
C VAL A 594 3.67 2.11 19.41
N ARG A 595 3.37 1.00 20.09
CA ARG A 595 2.84 1.01 21.46
C ARG A 595 3.93 1.16 22.50
N THR A 596 5.02 0.40 22.40
CA THR A 596 6.06 0.35 23.45
C THR A 596 7.21 1.30 23.14
N LEU A 597 7.72 1.29 21.91
CA LEU A 597 8.83 2.17 21.52
C LEU A 597 8.37 3.60 21.21
N GLY A 598 7.08 3.80 20.91
CA GLY A 598 6.50 5.12 20.68
C GLY A 598 6.73 5.68 19.28
N MET A 599 7.01 4.84 18.27
CA MET A 599 7.03 5.30 16.88
C MET A 599 5.66 5.82 16.45
N HIS A 600 5.65 6.87 15.64
CA HIS A 600 4.39 7.45 15.17
C HIS A 600 3.72 6.56 14.15
N ARG A 601 4.48 5.93 13.25
CA ARG A 601 3.95 5.08 12.18
C ARG A 601 4.82 3.84 11.99
N VAL A 602 4.22 2.75 11.54
CA VAL A 602 4.92 1.50 11.20
C VAL A 602 4.33 0.89 9.94
N TYR A 603 5.16 0.27 9.11
CA TYR A 603 4.70 -0.40 7.89
C TYR A 603 3.71 -1.54 8.19
N ASN A 604 2.71 -1.68 7.32
CA ASN A 604 1.73 -2.76 7.35
C ASN A 604 1.84 -3.60 6.06
N SER A 605 2.84 -4.48 5.98
CA SER A 605 3.00 -5.36 4.81
C SER A 605 1.86 -6.36 4.66
N ALA A 606 1.13 -6.66 5.74
CA ALA A 606 -0.06 -7.51 5.70
C ALA A 606 -1.17 -6.90 4.82
N PHE A 607 -1.32 -5.57 4.81
CA PHE A 607 -2.26 -4.89 3.90
C PHE A 607 -1.98 -5.26 2.44
N MET A 608 -0.75 -5.04 1.96
CA MET A 608 -0.39 -5.29 0.57
C MET A 608 -0.48 -6.77 0.22
N ASN A 609 0.20 -7.64 0.98
CA ASN A 609 0.33 -9.06 0.62
C ASN A 609 -1.00 -9.79 0.71
N MET A 610 -1.74 -9.65 1.82
CA MET A 610 -2.98 -10.42 2.00
C MET A 610 -4.09 -9.95 1.05
N LEU A 611 -4.18 -8.65 0.75
CA LEU A 611 -5.19 -8.13 -0.17
C LEU A 611 -4.86 -8.45 -1.64
N ARG A 612 -3.57 -8.47 -2.01
CA ARG A 612 -3.10 -8.93 -3.34
C ARG A 612 -3.50 -10.38 -3.56
N ASP A 613 -3.17 -11.23 -2.59
CA ASP A 613 -3.34 -12.69 -2.67
C ASP A 613 -4.79 -13.14 -2.34
N GLU A 614 -5.69 -12.19 -2.06
CA GLU A 614 -7.10 -12.42 -1.68
C GLU A 614 -7.25 -13.29 -0.42
N ASP A 615 -6.27 -13.23 0.48
CA ASP A 615 -6.26 -13.81 1.82
C ASP A 615 -7.12 -12.97 2.78
N ASN A 616 -8.35 -12.61 2.35
CA ASN A 616 -9.21 -11.61 2.99
C ASN A 616 -9.54 -11.96 4.45
N ALA A 617 -9.79 -13.24 4.73
CA ALA A 617 -10.04 -13.73 6.08
C ALA A 617 -8.86 -13.47 7.04
N LYS A 618 -7.62 -13.59 6.56
CA LYS A 618 -6.43 -13.29 7.38
C LYS A 618 -6.32 -11.79 7.64
N TYR A 619 -6.57 -10.95 6.63
CA TYR A 619 -6.51 -9.49 6.81
C TYR A 619 -7.63 -8.96 7.70
N ARG A 620 -8.86 -9.49 7.59
CA ARG A 620 -9.94 -9.21 8.55
C ARG A 620 -9.57 -9.63 9.96
N MET A 621 -8.92 -10.78 10.14
CA MET A 621 -8.41 -11.21 11.45
C MET A 621 -7.35 -10.25 12.00
N VAL A 622 -6.45 -9.73 11.15
CA VAL A 622 -5.49 -8.68 11.53
C VAL A 622 -6.21 -7.45 12.08
N LEU A 623 -7.25 -6.96 11.40
CA LEU A 623 -8.03 -5.81 11.86
C LEU A 623 -8.77 -6.11 13.17
N LYS A 624 -9.45 -7.26 13.27
CA LYS A 624 -10.17 -7.71 14.48
C LYS A 624 -9.22 -7.79 15.68
N ASN A 625 -8.11 -8.51 15.55
CA ASN A 625 -7.11 -8.65 16.62
C ASN A 625 -6.53 -7.29 17.05
N THR A 626 -6.33 -6.37 16.11
CA THR A 626 -5.80 -5.03 16.41
C THR A 626 -6.82 -4.19 17.16
N LEU A 627 -8.08 -4.20 16.75
CA LEU A 627 -9.16 -3.46 17.42
C LEU A 627 -9.46 -4.02 18.82
N GLU A 628 -9.47 -5.35 18.98
CA GLU A 628 -9.67 -6.01 20.27
C GLU A 628 -8.51 -5.78 21.24
N PHE A 629 -7.28 -5.65 20.73
CA PHE A 629 -6.12 -5.32 21.55
C PHE A 629 -6.11 -3.82 21.89
N ASP A 630 -5.93 -2.98 20.87
CA ASP A 630 -5.84 -1.53 21.00
C ASP A 630 -6.08 -0.81 19.65
N PRO A 631 -7.22 -0.14 19.46
CA PRO A 631 -7.51 0.61 18.24
C PRO A 631 -6.48 1.69 17.89
N GLU A 632 -5.73 2.20 18.87
CA GLU A 632 -4.65 3.15 18.63
C GLU A 632 -3.56 2.60 17.70
N VAL A 633 -3.32 1.29 17.72
CA VAL A 633 -2.35 0.64 16.82
C VAL A 633 -2.78 0.77 15.35
N LEU A 634 -4.08 0.67 15.07
CA LEU A 634 -4.62 0.78 13.70
C LEU A 634 -4.30 2.16 13.08
N ARG A 635 -4.41 3.23 13.87
CA ARG A 635 -4.06 4.60 13.45
C ARG A 635 -2.59 4.76 13.07
N ARG A 636 -1.73 3.84 13.52
CA ARG A 636 -0.28 3.92 13.35
C ARG A 636 0.23 3.11 12.16
N PHE A 637 -0.61 2.33 11.49
CA PHE A 637 -0.21 1.59 10.30
C PHE A 637 0.02 2.51 9.10
N VAL A 638 1.06 2.22 8.33
CA VAL A 638 1.27 2.75 6.99
C VAL A 638 0.75 1.71 6.01
N ASN A 639 -0.37 2.03 5.36
CA ASN A 639 -0.96 1.17 4.34
C ASN A 639 -0.45 1.63 2.97
N PHE A 640 0.03 0.68 2.17
CA PHE A 640 0.56 0.92 0.83
C PHE A 640 0.24 -0.23 -0.11
N MET A 641 0.10 0.06 -1.39
CA MET A 641 -0.04 -0.96 -2.46
C MET A 641 1.31 -1.39 -3.01
N ASN A 642 2.31 -0.51 -2.96
CA ASN A 642 3.69 -0.83 -3.22
C ASN A 642 4.62 0.13 -2.48
N ASN A 643 5.85 -0.29 -2.30
CA ASN A 643 6.95 0.54 -1.82
C ASN A 643 8.13 0.37 -2.83
N PRO A 644 9.29 1.01 -2.61
CA PRO A 644 10.44 0.90 -3.51
C PRO A 644 11.00 -0.52 -3.69
N ASP A 645 10.87 -1.36 -2.66
CA ASP A 645 11.42 -2.72 -2.63
C ASP A 645 10.43 -3.78 -3.15
N GLU A 646 9.18 -3.40 -3.39
CA GLU A 646 8.10 -4.28 -3.85
C GLU A 646 7.80 -4.12 -5.36
N ARG A 647 7.01 -5.05 -5.91
CA ARG A 647 6.52 -4.92 -7.30
C ARG A 647 5.57 -3.72 -7.42
N THR A 648 5.47 -3.13 -8.61
CA THR A 648 4.62 -1.96 -8.83
C THR A 648 3.14 -2.26 -8.55
N ALA A 649 2.36 -1.25 -8.16
CA ALA A 649 0.94 -1.47 -7.83
C ALA A 649 0.15 -2.03 -9.01
N VAL A 650 0.46 -1.60 -10.24
CA VAL A 650 -0.18 -2.11 -11.46
C VAL A 650 0.18 -3.57 -11.76
N ASP A 651 1.41 -4.00 -11.51
CA ASP A 651 1.81 -5.41 -11.65
C ASP A 651 1.10 -6.31 -10.61
N GLN A 652 0.92 -5.79 -9.39
CA GLN A 652 0.31 -6.56 -8.29
C GLN A 652 -1.22 -6.61 -8.34
N PHE A 653 -1.89 -5.52 -8.72
CA PHE A 653 -3.35 -5.36 -8.59
C PHE A 653 -4.08 -5.10 -9.92
N GLY A 654 -3.35 -4.95 -11.04
CA GLY A 654 -3.91 -4.52 -12.31
C GLY A 654 -4.28 -3.03 -12.33
N LYS A 655 -5.20 -2.66 -13.21
CA LYS A 655 -5.65 -1.26 -13.42
C LYS A 655 -7.16 -1.05 -13.23
N ASP A 656 -7.90 -2.14 -12.97
CA ASP A 656 -9.36 -2.14 -12.90
C ASP A 656 -9.88 -2.08 -11.45
N ASN A 657 -11.08 -2.61 -11.21
CA ASN A 657 -11.80 -2.50 -9.94
C ASN A 657 -11.00 -3.03 -8.73
N LYS A 658 -10.17 -4.07 -8.89
CA LYS A 658 -9.30 -4.56 -7.80
C LYS A 658 -8.32 -3.48 -7.34
N TYR A 659 -7.61 -2.83 -8.28
CA TYR A 659 -6.69 -1.75 -7.95
C TYR A 659 -7.41 -0.62 -7.20
N PHE A 660 -8.55 -0.14 -7.73
CA PHE A 660 -9.27 0.98 -7.13
C PHE A 660 -9.94 0.62 -5.81
N GLY A 661 -10.44 -0.60 -5.65
CA GLY A 661 -10.99 -1.10 -4.39
C GLY A 661 -9.95 -1.16 -3.27
N ILE A 662 -8.74 -1.66 -3.57
CA ILE A 662 -7.62 -1.63 -2.62
C ILE A 662 -7.14 -0.21 -2.33
N CYS A 663 -7.05 0.64 -3.35
CA CYS A 663 -6.70 2.05 -3.16
C CYS A 663 -7.74 2.78 -2.29
N THR A 664 -9.04 2.49 -2.45
CA THR A 664 -10.11 3.01 -1.60
C THR A 664 -9.95 2.54 -0.16
N LEU A 665 -9.66 1.25 0.09
CA LEU A 665 -9.34 0.77 1.44
C LEU A 665 -8.14 1.50 2.03
N MET A 666 -7.07 1.67 1.25
CA MET A 666 -5.83 2.31 1.69
C MET A 666 -6.07 3.75 2.18
N VAL A 667 -6.90 4.52 1.48
CA VAL A 667 -7.15 5.94 1.80
C VAL A 667 -8.25 6.17 2.84
N THR A 668 -9.16 5.20 3.02
CA THR A 668 -10.31 5.32 3.93
C THR A 668 -10.15 4.56 5.25
N LEU A 669 -9.16 3.67 5.39
CA LEU A 669 -8.79 3.11 6.69
C LEU A 669 -8.02 4.14 7.54
N PRO A 670 -8.10 4.05 8.89
CA PRO A 670 -7.20 4.77 9.77
C PRO A 670 -5.74 4.33 9.51
N GLY A 671 -4.80 5.25 9.70
CA GLY A 671 -3.39 5.01 9.35
C GLY A 671 -2.77 6.12 8.51
N LEU A 672 -1.68 5.82 7.82
CA LEU A 672 -1.04 6.69 6.85
C LEU A 672 -1.13 6.01 5.47
N PRO A 673 -1.87 6.56 4.50
CA PRO A 673 -1.82 6.08 3.12
C PRO A 673 -0.52 6.54 2.46
N MET A 674 0.24 5.58 1.91
CA MET A 674 1.48 5.84 1.18
C MET A 674 1.38 5.32 -0.26
N PHE A 675 1.59 6.22 -1.21
CA PHE A 675 1.63 5.93 -2.64
C PHE A 675 3.08 5.72 -3.12
N GLY A 676 3.29 4.70 -3.94
CA GLY A 676 4.59 4.42 -4.53
C GLY A 676 4.93 5.33 -5.72
N HIS A 677 6.20 5.39 -6.09
CA HIS A 677 6.64 6.10 -7.29
C HIS A 677 5.96 5.49 -8.53
N GLY A 678 5.35 6.33 -9.36
CA GLY A 678 4.72 5.90 -10.62
C GLY A 678 3.36 5.23 -10.48
N GLN A 679 2.83 5.11 -9.25
CA GLN A 679 1.57 4.40 -8.99
C GLN A 679 0.37 5.07 -9.68
N ILE A 680 0.30 6.40 -9.68
CA ILE A 680 -0.81 7.16 -10.30
C ILE A 680 -0.69 7.11 -11.82
N GLU A 681 0.53 7.26 -12.33
CA GLU A 681 0.83 7.23 -13.76
C GLU A 681 0.73 5.83 -14.37
N GLY A 682 0.68 4.78 -13.55
CA GLY A 682 0.58 3.39 -13.97
C GLY A 682 1.88 2.80 -14.50
N TYR A 683 3.03 3.30 -14.03
CA TYR A 683 4.35 2.78 -14.42
C TYR A 683 4.57 1.37 -13.91
N THR A 684 5.16 0.53 -14.78
CA THR A 684 5.40 -0.89 -14.55
C THR A 684 6.85 -1.18 -14.17
N GLU A 685 7.79 -0.29 -14.50
CA GLU A 685 9.20 -0.43 -14.12
C GLU A 685 9.38 -0.29 -12.60
N LYS A 686 10.03 -1.28 -11.98
CA LYS A 686 10.45 -1.23 -10.58
C LYS A 686 11.85 -0.62 -10.48
N TYR A 687 11.97 0.47 -9.72
CA TYR A 687 13.23 1.17 -9.53
C TYR A 687 13.95 0.71 -8.26
N GLY A 688 15.10 0.05 -8.44
CA GLY A 688 16.04 -0.23 -7.34
C GLY A 688 16.76 1.04 -6.85
N MET A 689 17.54 0.89 -5.78
CA MET A 689 18.24 2.01 -5.12
C MET A 689 19.42 2.57 -5.96
N GLU A 690 19.84 1.87 -7.01
CA GLU A 690 20.91 2.22 -7.96
C GLU A 690 20.45 2.90 -9.25
N TYR A 691 19.16 3.20 -9.40
CA TYR A 691 18.66 3.78 -10.64
C TYR A 691 18.94 5.28 -10.70
N ARG A 692 19.54 5.75 -11.80
CA ARG A 692 19.73 7.19 -12.08
C ARG A 692 18.63 7.78 -12.96
N ARG A 693 17.95 6.94 -13.74
CA ARG A 693 16.90 7.30 -14.69
C ARG A 693 15.97 6.10 -14.89
N ALA A 694 14.81 6.32 -15.47
CA ALA A 694 14.00 5.21 -15.97
C ALA A 694 14.67 4.59 -17.21
N TYR A 695 14.79 3.27 -17.27
CA TYR A 695 15.28 2.59 -18.47
C TYR A 695 14.16 2.38 -19.47
N TRP A 696 12.91 2.28 -19.00
CA TRP A 696 11.75 2.18 -19.85
C TRP A 696 11.21 3.58 -20.14
N ASN A 697 10.85 3.80 -21.41
CA ASN A 697 10.18 5.04 -21.81
C ASN A 697 8.67 4.83 -21.72
N GLU A 698 8.16 4.78 -20.49
CA GLU A 698 6.74 4.61 -20.23
C GLU A 698 5.99 5.95 -20.38
N HIS A 699 4.79 5.89 -20.96
CA HIS A 699 3.87 7.03 -21.03
C HIS A 699 2.81 6.89 -19.93
N PRO A 700 2.44 7.97 -19.22
CA PRO A 700 1.39 7.92 -18.21
C PRO A 700 0.06 7.41 -18.79
N ASP A 701 -0.61 6.52 -18.07
CA ASP A 701 -1.93 6.02 -18.43
C ASP A 701 -3.01 7.02 -18.07
N GLN A 702 -3.44 7.81 -19.06
CA GLN A 702 -4.39 8.90 -18.85
C GLN A 702 -5.74 8.40 -18.30
N ALA A 703 -6.21 7.23 -18.72
CA ALA A 703 -7.47 6.67 -18.22
C ALA A 703 -7.37 6.28 -16.74
N LEU A 704 -6.21 5.76 -16.32
CA LEU A 704 -5.93 5.47 -14.91
C LEU A 704 -5.89 6.75 -14.08
N ILE A 705 -5.24 7.81 -14.57
CA ILE A 705 -5.16 9.12 -13.89
C ILE A 705 -6.56 9.73 -13.74
N GLU A 706 -7.34 9.82 -14.82
CA GLU A 706 -8.71 10.36 -14.79
C GLU A 706 -9.62 9.60 -13.83
N ARG A 707 -9.42 8.29 -13.70
CA ARG A 707 -10.15 7.48 -12.71
C ARG A 707 -9.71 7.76 -11.28
N HIS A 708 -8.42 8.02 -11.01
CA HIS A 708 -8.00 8.52 -9.69
C HIS A 708 -8.60 9.89 -9.36
N GLU A 709 -8.66 10.79 -10.34
CA GLU A 709 -9.27 12.12 -10.18
C GLU A 709 -10.75 12.03 -9.81
N ARG A 710 -11.48 11.09 -10.41
CA ARG A 710 -12.89 10.86 -10.10
C ARG A 710 -13.11 10.13 -8.77
N GLU A 711 -12.37 9.04 -8.52
CA GLU A 711 -12.69 8.09 -7.45
C GLU A 711 -11.84 8.28 -6.18
N ILE A 712 -10.55 8.60 -6.28
CA ILE A 712 -9.60 8.55 -5.15
C ILE A 712 -9.25 9.94 -4.60
N PHE A 713 -8.89 10.91 -5.44
CA PHE A 713 -8.43 12.22 -4.98
C PHE A 713 -9.47 12.98 -4.14
N PRO A 714 -10.79 12.91 -4.42
CA PRO A 714 -11.78 13.50 -3.53
C PRO A 714 -11.78 12.89 -2.12
N LEU A 715 -11.47 11.59 -2.00
CA LEU A 715 -11.35 10.91 -0.71
C LEU A 715 -10.09 11.34 0.05
N LEU A 716 -9.00 11.62 -0.68
CA LEU A 716 -7.77 12.20 -0.10
C LEU A 716 -8.04 13.58 0.50
N HIS A 717 -8.80 14.45 -0.17
CA HIS A 717 -9.21 15.74 0.40
C HIS A 717 -10.13 15.59 1.62
N LYS A 718 -10.87 14.47 1.71
CA LYS A 718 -11.68 14.10 2.89
C LYS A 718 -10.91 13.26 3.92
N ARG A 719 -9.57 13.21 3.88
CA ARG A 719 -8.75 12.38 4.79
C ARG A 719 -9.07 12.56 6.28
N HIS A 720 -9.47 13.76 6.70
CA HIS A 720 -9.87 14.05 8.07
C HIS A 720 -11.03 13.16 8.58
N LEU A 721 -11.95 12.75 7.70
CA LEU A 721 -13.08 11.87 8.00
C LEU A 721 -12.66 10.42 8.28
N PHE A 722 -11.51 10.01 7.75
CA PHE A 722 -11.05 8.62 7.75
C PHE A 722 -9.86 8.37 8.69
N ALA A 723 -9.21 9.43 9.18
CA ALA A 723 -7.91 9.34 9.84
C ALA A 723 -7.96 8.86 11.28
N GLY A 724 -9.05 9.16 11.99
CA GLY A 724 -9.23 8.85 13.40
C GLY A 724 -9.65 7.40 13.65
N VAL A 725 -9.48 6.95 14.90
CA VAL A 725 -9.95 5.64 15.38
C VAL A 725 -11.03 5.78 16.46
N GLU A 726 -11.32 7.00 16.90
CA GLU A 726 -12.23 7.32 18.00
C GLU A 726 -13.67 6.87 17.70
N SER A 727 -14.10 7.00 16.44
CA SER A 727 -15.42 6.57 15.97
C SER A 727 -15.34 5.47 14.90
N PHE A 728 -14.16 4.88 14.70
CA PHE A 728 -13.97 3.83 13.72
C PHE A 728 -14.61 2.53 14.19
N LEU A 729 -15.47 1.95 13.36
CA LEU A 729 -16.12 0.66 13.64
C LEU A 729 -16.01 -0.24 12.41
N LEU A 730 -15.35 -1.38 12.56
CA LEU A 730 -15.39 -2.47 11.59
C LEU A 730 -16.64 -3.32 11.83
N TYR A 731 -17.31 -3.75 10.78
CA TYR A 731 -18.54 -4.55 10.85
C TYR A 731 -18.34 -5.95 10.25
N ASP A 732 -19.13 -6.89 10.75
CA ASP A 732 -19.37 -8.16 10.06
C ASP A 732 -20.44 -7.96 8.97
N PHE A 733 -20.15 -8.46 7.77
CA PHE A 733 -21.07 -8.48 6.64
C PHE A 733 -21.74 -9.85 6.58
N PHE A 734 -23.04 -9.90 6.87
CA PHE A 734 -23.78 -11.16 6.92
C PHE A 734 -24.44 -11.45 5.58
N ASN A 735 -24.06 -12.55 4.94
CA ASN A 735 -24.76 -13.07 3.77
C ASN A 735 -26.21 -13.45 4.11
N LEU A 736 -27.02 -13.68 3.08
CA LEU A 736 -28.42 -14.11 3.22
C LEU A 736 -28.60 -15.44 3.99
N ASP A 737 -27.55 -16.26 4.09
CA ASP A 737 -27.52 -17.51 4.87
C ASP A 737 -27.12 -17.30 6.35
N GLY A 738 -26.87 -16.05 6.76
CA GLY A 738 -26.52 -15.68 8.13
C GLY A 738 -25.04 -15.87 8.49
N LYS A 739 -24.18 -16.24 7.53
CA LYS A 739 -22.72 -16.34 7.76
C LYS A 739 -22.01 -15.03 7.44
N VAL A 740 -20.91 -14.78 8.15
CA VAL A 740 -20.03 -13.65 7.86
C VAL A 740 -19.27 -13.93 6.57
N ASN A 741 -19.36 -13.00 5.62
CA ASN A 741 -18.54 -13.02 4.41
C ASN A 741 -17.19 -12.33 4.71
N GLU A 742 -16.13 -13.12 4.78
CA GLU A 742 -14.79 -12.60 5.04
C GLU A 742 -14.15 -11.91 3.82
N ASP A 743 -14.77 -11.97 2.64
CA ASP A 743 -14.30 -11.27 1.43
C ASP A 743 -14.80 -9.81 1.35
N VAL A 744 -15.74 -9.42 2.24
CA VAL A 744 -16.29 -8.06 2.29
C VAL A 744 -15.74 -7.31 3.49
N PHE A 745 -15.13 -6.15 3.25
CA PHE A 745 -14.69 -5.20 4.27
C PHE A 745 -15.74 -4.11 4.42
N ALA A 746 -16.27 -3.91 5.62
CA ALA A 746 -17.31 -2.93 5.89
C ALA A 746 -16.98 -2.16 7.18
N TYR A 747 -16.84 -0.84 7.11
CA TYR A 747 -16.51 -0.02 8.28
C TYR A 747 -17.07 1.40 8.18
N SER A 748 -17.35 2.00 9.33
CA SER A 748 -17.77 3.40 9.44
C SER A 748 -16.74 4.21 10.19
N ASN A 749 -16.74 5.51 9.92
CA ASN A 749 -15.99 6.50 10.69
C ASN A 749 -16.74 7.84 10.68
N SER A 750 -16.44 8.70 11.64
CA SER A 750 -17.03 10.03 11.73
C SER A 750 -16.05 11.07 12.24
N PHE A 751 -16.23 12.30 11.80
CA PHE A 751 -15.49 13.46 12.26
C PHE A 751 -16.46 14.64 12.41
N GLY A 752 -16.71 15.06 13.64
CA GLY A 752 -17.75 16.05 13.94
C GLY A 752 -19.12 15.57 13.45
N PRO A 753 -19.85 16.36 12.61
CA PRO A 753 -21.14 15.95 12.06
C PRO A 753 -21.02 15.03 10.83
N GLU A 754 -19.84 14.93 10.22
CA GLU A 754 -19.62 14.15 9.01
C GLU A 754 -19.46 12.67 9.35
N LYS A 755 -20.07 11.83 8.51
CA LYS A 755 -20.15 10.37 8.70
C LYS A 755 -19.80 9.68 7.39
N SER A 756 -19.18 8.51 7.49
CA SER A 756 -18.87 7.65 6.36
C SER A 756 -19.18 6.20 6.67
N LEU A 757 -19.55 5.45 5.63
CA LEU A 757 -19.64 3.99 5.64
C LEU A 757 -19.02 3.47 4.35
N VAL A 758 -17.94 2.70 4.47
CA VAL A 758 -17.24 2.07 3.35
C VAL A 758 -17.57 0.59 3.33
N ALA A 759 -17.86 0.06 2.15
CA ALA A 759 -17.99 -1.37 1.89
C ALA A 759 -17.17 -1.74 0.66
N TYR A 760 -16.37 -2.79 0.71
CA TYR A 760 -15.59 -3.26 -0.44
C TYR A 760 -15.54 -4.79 -0.46
N HIS A 761 -15.76 -5.37 -1.64
CA HIS A 761 -15.70 -6.80 -1.87
C HIS A 761 -14.41 -7.19 -2.58
N ASN A 762 -13.41 -7.72 -1.88
CA ASN A 762 -12.12 -8.09 -2.49
C ASN A 762 -12.13 -9.49 -3.13
N LYS A 763 -13.10 -9.74 -4.02
CA LYS A 763 -13.22 -11.02 -4.73
C LYS A 763 -13.85 -10.83 -6.10
N ASN A 764 -13.45 -11.68 -7.06
CA ASN A 764 -14.10 -11.78 -8.36
C ASN A 764 -15.40 -12.61 -8.28
N SER A 765 -16.39 -12.11 -7.53
CA SER A 765 -17.72 -12.72 -7.39
C SER A 765 -18.77 -11.67 -7.03
N HIS A 766 -20.03 -12.06 -6.93
CA HIS A 766 -21.07 -11.22 -6.33
C HIS A 766 -21.23 -11.54 -4.84
N ALA A 767 -21.49 -10.52 -4.03
CA ALA A 767 -21.83 -10.62 -2.62
C ALA A 767 -23.08 -9.78 -2.33
N SER A 768 -23.96 -10.28 -1.48
CA SER A 768 -25.16 -9.56 -1.08
C SER A 768 -25.49 -9.89 0.37
N GLY A 769 -25.77 -8.88 1.19
CA GLY A 769 -25.87 -9.09 2.63
C GLY A 769 -26.11 -7.84 3.43
N TRP A 770 -26.07 -7.99 4.75
CA TRP A 770 -26.42 -6.96 5.73
C TRP A 770 -25.21 -6.56 6.58
N ILE A 771 -25.03 -5.26 6.74
CA ILE A 771 -24.14 -4.65 7.75
C ILE A 771 -25.01 -4.27 8.94
N ARG A 772 -24.72 -4.84 10.12
CA ARG A 772 -25.56 -4.62 11.31
C ARG A 772 -24.78 -4.31 12.59
N THR A 773 -23.85 -5.17 12.98
CA THR A 773 -23.16 -5.07 14.27
C THR A 773 -21.66 -5.02 14.06
N SER A 774 -20.97 -4.16 14.81
CA SER A 774 -19.53 -4.06 14.75
C SER A 774 -18.88 -5.33 15.27
N VAL A 775 -17.65 -5.58 14.83
CA VAL A 775 -16.74 -6.49 15.51
C VAL A 775 -16.46 -5.96 16.93
N MET A 776 -15.90 -6.82 17.79
CA MET A 776 -15.42 -6.41 19.10
C MET A 776 -14.25 -5.42 18.96
N TYR A 777 -14.24 -4.40 19.81
CA TYR A 777 -13.11 -3.47 19.91
C TYR A 777 -12.89 -3.05 21.36
N SER A 778 -11.65 -2.71 21.68
CA SER A 778 -11.22 -2.26 23.01
C SER A 778 -11.46 -0.77 23.17
N ALA A 779 -12.15 -0.39 24.25
CA ALA A 779 -12.34 0.99 24.64
C ALA A 779 -11.87 1.22 26.07
N ARG A 780 -11.32 2.41 26.33
CA ARG A 780 -10.91 2.79 27.67
C ARG A 780 -12.12 3.20 28.51
N ASN A 781 -12.24 2.61 29.68
CA ASN A 781 -13.17 3.04 30.71
C ASN A 781 -12.72 4.41 31.26
N LEU A 782 -13.67 5.34 31.33
CA LEU A 782 -13.42 6.72 31.75
C LEU A 782 -13.13 6.84 33.25
N GLU A 783 -13.56 5.87 34.07
CA GLU A 783 -13.44 5.92 35.54
C GLU A 783 -12.09 5.40 36.07
N ASP A 784 -11.59 4.29 35.53
CA ASP A 784 -10.40 3.59 36.03
C ASP A 784 -9.29 3.39 34.98
N GLY A 785 -9.53 3.82 33.74
CA GLY A 785 -8.56 3.70 32.63
C GLY A 785 -8.38 2.26 32.11
N THR A 786 -9.13 1.29 32.63
CA THR A 786 -9.07 -0.11 32.16
C THR A 786 -9.68 -0.26 30.76
N ARG A 787 -9.26 -1.29 30.02
CA ARG A 787 -9.78 -1.58 28.68
C ARG A 787 -10.93 -2.58 28.75
N ILE A 788 -12.06 -2.24 28.15
CA ILE A 788 -13.25 -3.12 28.03
C ILE A 788 -13.55 -3.39 26.55
N LEU A 789 -13.99 -4.62 26.25
CA LEU A 789 -14.45 -4.97 24.90
C LEU A 789 -15.90 -4.54 24.72
N MET A 790 -16.20 -3.86 23.61
CA MET A 790 -17.53 -3.38 23.27
C MET A 790 -17.91 -3.71 21.82
N GLN A 791 -19.21 -3.70 21.55
CA GLN A 791 -19.79 -3.74 20.21
C GLN A 791 -20.88 -2.68 20.09
N LYS A 792 -21.07 -2.16 18.88
CA LYS A 792 -22.13 -1.19 18.55
C LYS A 792 -22.89 -1.65 17.32
N THR A 793 -24.18 -1.28 17.26
CA THR A 793 -24.96 -1.43 16.02
C THR A 793 -24.55 -0.35 15.02
N LEU A 794 -24.87 -0.57 13.74
CA LEU A 794 -24.64 0.38 12.66
C LEU A 794 -25.27 1.76 12.96
N SER A 795 -26.51 1.77 13.46
CA SER A 795 -27.20 3.00 13.81
C SER A 795 -26.51 3.78 14.94
N VAL A 796 -25.99 3.10 15.96
CA VAL A 796 -25.22 3.75 17.03
C VAL A 796 -23.90 4.30 16.49
N GLY A 797 -23.21 3.55 15.62
CA GLY A 797 -21.96 3.99 14.98
C GLY A 797 -22.13 5.23 14.10
N LEU A 798 -23.21 5.28 13.33
CA LEU A 798 -23.56 6.41 12.47
C LEU A 798 -24.41 7.47 13.20
N ALA A 799 -24.62 7.35 14.51
CA ALA A 799 -25.47 8.25 15.31
C ALA A 799 -26.84 8.54 14.66
N ILE A 800 -27.55 7.49 14.24
CA ILE A 800 -28.88 7.53 13.63
C ILE A 800 -29.93 7.22 14.72
N PRO A 801 -30.84 8.14 15.05
CA PRO A 801 -31.82 7.94 16.10
C PRO A 801 -32.98 7.03 15.64
N PRO A 802 -33.51 6.16 16.53
CA PRO A 802 -34.74 5.42 16.25
C PRO A 802 -35.94 6.38 16.29
N SER A 803 -36.63 6.54 15.16
CA SER A 803 -37.82 7.40 15.07
C SER A 803 -38.69 7.00 13.88
N GLY A 804 -39.99 6.82 14.12
CA GLY A 804 -40.95 6.33 13.12
C GLY A 804 -41.17 7.24 11.91
N ASN A 805 -40.94 8.55 12.07
CA ASN A 805 -41.15 9.54 11.01
C ASN A 805 -39.83 10.16 10.52
N ARG A 806 -38.70 9.45 10.62
CA ARG A 806 -37.40 9.94 10.13
C ARG A 806 -36.78 9.04 9.07
N PHE A 807 -36.11 9.71 8.15
CA PHE A 807 -35.42 9.12 7.01
C PHE A 807 -33.98 9.61 6.98
N THR A 808 -33.07 8.70 6.64
CA THR A 808 -31.67 9.04 6.41
C THR A 808 -31.39 8.97 4.92
N VAL A 809 -30.90 10.08 4.37
CA VAL A 809 -30.37 10.19 3.02
C VAL A 809 -28.85 10.17 3.08
N PHE A 810 -28.21 9.44 2.18
CA PHE A 810 -26.76 9.38 2.06
C PHE A 810 -26.38 9.17 0.60
N ARG A 811 -25.16 9.56 0.23
CA ARG A 811 -24.67 9.54 -1.14
C ARG A 811 -23.52 8.56 -1.28
N ASP A 812 -23.54 7.73 -2.31
CA ASP A 812 -22.38 6.95 -2.70
C ASP A 812 -21.42 7.81 -3.53
N HIS A 813 -20.19 7.94 -3.05
CA HIS A 813 -19.15 8.73 -3.71
C HIS A 813 -18.80 8.21 -5.11
N GLN A 814 -18.83 6.89 -5.32
CA GLN A 814 -18.45 6.31 -6.61
C GLN A 814 -19.51 6.54 -7.69
N SER A 815 -20.76 6.17 -7.42
CA SER A 815 -21.86 6.29 -8.39
C SER A 815 -22.48 7.69 -8.46
N GLY A 816 -22.27 8.51 -7.43
CA GLY A 816 -22.92 9.81 -7.27
C GLY A 816 -24.41 9.72 -6.89
N LEU A 817 -24.95 8.51 -6.70
CA LEU A 817 -26.36 8.30 -6.36
C LEU A 817 -26.62 8.55 -4.88
N GLU A 818 -27.75 9.18 -4.60
CA GLU A 818 -28.33 9.33 -3.28
C GLU A 818 -29.33 8.19 -2.98
N TYR A 819 -29.31 7.73 -1.75
CA TYR A 819 -30.15 6.65 -1.23
C TYR A 819 -30.93 7.16 -0.02
N ILE A 820 -32.18 6.75 0.10
CA ILE A 820 -33.03 7.05 1.25
C ILE A 820 -33.45 5.76 1.97
N ARG A 821 -33.43 5.78 3.31
CA ARG A 821 -33.85 4.65 4.15
C ARG A 821 -34.63 5.15 5.37
N HIS A 822 -35.61 4.36 5.81
CA HIS A 822 -36.24 4.57 7.11
C HIS A 822 -35.23 4.38 8.24
N ASN A 823 -35.22 5.29 9.22
CA ASN A 823 -34.32 5.19 10.37
C ASN A 823 -34.58 3.91 11.19
N ASN A 824 -35.84 3.49 11.32
CA ASN A 824 -36.19 2.26 12.03
C ASN A 824 -35.59 1.01 11.36
N ASP A 825 -35.61 0.94 10.02
CA ASP A 825 -34.99 -0.17 9.29
C ASP A 825 -33.48 -0.22 9.52
N LEU A 826 -32.80 0.93 9.46
CA LEU A 826 -31.35 1.01 9.74
C LEU A 826 -31.01 0.62 11.18
N CYS A 827 -31.88 0.94 12.14
CA CYS A 827 -31.71 0.57 13.55
C CYS A 827 -31.95 -0.91 13.83
N GLU A 828 -33.00 -1.50 13.24
CA GLU A 828 -33.41 -2.87 13.54
C GLU A 828 -32.68 -3.90 12.68
N LYS A 829 -32.62 -3.66 11.37
CA LYS A 829 -32.10 -4.59 10.35
C LYS A 829 -30.66 -4.28 9.97
N GLY A 830 -30.27 -3.01 9.98
CA GLY A 830 -29.00 -2.53 9.46
C GLY A 830 -29.12 -2.06 8.00
N LEU A 831 -28.02 -2.07 7.26
CA LEU A 831 -27.99 -1.68 5.84
C LEU A 831 -27.74 -2.89 4.95
N TYR A 832 -28.64 -3.12 3.99
CA TYR A 832 -28.46 -4.10 2.92
C TYR A 832 -27.62 -3.51 1.79
N ILE A 833 -26.65 -4.27 1.30
CA ILE A 833 -25.77 -3.89 0.19
C ILE A 833 -25.59 -5.11 -0.73
N GLU A 834 -25.55 -4.84 -2.03
CA GLU A 834 -25.09 -5.76 -3.08
C GLU A 834 -23.77 -5.23 -3.66
N LEU A 835 -22.79 -6.10 -3.86
CA LEU A 835 -21.47 -5.80 -4.38
C LEU A 835 -21.12 -6.83 -5.47
N GLY A 836 -20.76 -6.35 -6.65
CA GLY A 836 -20.19 -7.15 -7.73
C GLY A 836 -18.69 -7.44 -7.54
N PRO A 837 -18.06 -7.97 -8.60
CA PRO A 837 -16.63 -8.28 -8.61
C PRO A 837 -15.76 -7.04 -8.33
N TYR A 838 -15.02 -7.07 -7.22
CA TYR A 838 -14.16 -5.97 -6.77
C TYR A 838 -14.88 -4.62 -6.61
N GLU A 839 -16.20 -4.65 -6.39
CA GLU A 839 -17.00 -3.43 -6.21
C GLU A 839 -16.85 -2.88 -4.79
N TYR A 840 -16.93 -1.56 -4.67
CA TYR A 840 -16.92 -0.85 -3.41
C TYR A 840 -17.96 0.27 -3.40
N HIS A 841 -18.49 0.59 -2.23
CA HIS A 841 -19.28 1.79 -1.99
C HIS A 841 -18.61 2.62 -0.91
N VAL A 842 -18.64 3.94 -1.08
CA VAL A 842 -18.19 4.89 -0.07
C VAL A 842 -19.34 5.85 0.18
N PHE A 843 -20.21 5.48 1.13
CA PHE A 843 -21.34 6.30 1.51
C PHE A 843 -20.90 7.45 2.40
N ILE A 844 -21.27 8.66 2.02
CA ILE A 844 -20.95 9.93 2.69
C ILE A 844 -22.19 10.84 2.71
N ASP A 845 -22.06 12.03 3.28
CA ASP A 845 -23.08 13.10 3.26
C ASP A 845 -24.43 12.66 3.87
N PHE A 846 -24.36 11.90 4.96
CA PHE A 846 -25.53 11.46 5.73
C PHE A 846 -26.33 12.65 6.26
N ARG A 847 -27.60 12.73 5.87
CA ARG A 847 -28.55 13.78 6.22
C ARG A 847 -29.85 13.15 6.71
N GLU A 848 -30.45 13.72 7.74
CA GLU A 848 -31.71 13.23 8.31
C GLU A 848 -32.85 14.18 7.96
N TYR A 849 -33.97 13.61 7.51
CA TYR A 849 -35.21 14.33 7.21
C TYR A 849 -36.34 13.77 8.06
N SER A 850 -37.22 14.67 8.53
CA SER A 850 -38.50 14.28 9.10
C SER A 850 -39.54 14.23 8.00
N ASP A 851 -40.39 13.22 8.05
CA ASP A 851 -41.54 13.14 7.16
C ASP A 851 -42.48 14.33 7.40
N ASP A 852 -43.15 14.76 6.34
CA ASP A 852 -44.17 15.79 6.43
C ASP A 852 -45.58 15.20 6.61
N GLU A 853 -46.58 16.07 6.76
CA GLU A 853 -47.99 15.69 6.98
C GLU A 853 -48.58 14.83 5.86
N HIS A 854 -47.92 14.78 4.70
CA HIS A 854 -48.36 14.07 3.51
C HIS A 854 -47.52 12.81 3.23
N HIS A 855 -46.62 12.44 4.14
CA HIS A 855 -45.80 11.23 4.07
C HIS A 855 -44.98 11.12 2.78
N HIS A 856 -44.39 12.23 2.35
CA HIS A 856 -43.67 12.29 1.07
C HIS A 856 -42.40 11.43 1.06
N TYR A 857 -41.61 11.47 2.12
CA TYR A 857 -40.38 10.68 2.19
C TYR A 857 -40.68 9.19 2.36
N ALA A 858 -41.78 8.83 3.05
CA ALA A 858 -42.24 7.45 3.13
C ALA A 858 -42.61 6.90 1.74
N ARG A 859 -43.46 7.62 0.99
CA ARG A 859 -43.88 7.21 -0.36
C ARG A 859 -42.70 7.09 -1.32
N LEU A 860 -41.73 8.01 -1.25
CA LEU A 860 -40.52 7.93 -2.06
C LEU A 860 -39.66 6.72 -1.68
N THR A 861 -39.49 6.46 -0.38
CA THR A 861 -38.69 5.32 0.10
C THR A 861 -39.30 4.00 -0.37
N ASP A 862 -40.62 3.85 -0.28
CA ASP A 862 -41.36 2.69 -0.78
C ASP A 862 -41.24 2.54 -2.31
N TYR A 863 -41.37 3.64 -3.05
CA TYR A 863 -41.26 3.65 -4.51
C TYR A 863 -39.86 3.25 -4.99
N LEU A 864 -38.81 3.79 -4.36
CA LEU A 864 -37.42 3.47 -4.70
C LEU A 864 -37.05 2.05 -4.27
N ASN A 865 -37.66 1.52 -3.20
CA ASN A 865 -37.43 0.18 -2.67
C ASN A 865 -35.93 -0.19 -2.61
N GLY A 866 -35.13 0.72 -2.06
CA GLY A 866 -33.70 0.53 -1.92
C GLY A 866 -32.82 1.08 -3.05
N LYS A 867 -33.38 1.42 -4.22
CA LYS A 867 -32.63 1.96 -5.37
C LYS A 867 -32.10 3.36 -5.08
N GLY A 868 -30.92 3.66 -5.62
CA GLY A 868 -30.33 5.01 -5.59
C GLY A 868 -30.85 5.87 -6.75
N VAL A 869 -30.90 7.18 -6.53
CA VAL A 869 -31.26 8.18 -7.54
C VAL A 869 -30.22 9.30 -7.58
N PRO A 870 -30.00 9.99 -8.71
CA PRO A 870 -29.02 11.08 -8.76
C PRO A 870 -29.29 12.22 -7.76
N ASN A 871 -30.56 12.46 -7.44
CA ASN A 871 -30.97 13.51 -6.52
C ASN A 871 -32.33 13.16 -5.88
N ILE A 872 -32.39 13.12 -4.55
CA ILE A 872 -33.61 12.79 -3.80
C ILE A 872 -34.69 13.87 -3.95
N ASP A 873 -34.33 15.15 -4.00
CA ASP A 873 -35.28 16.26 -4.16
C ASP A 873 -35.96 16.23 -5.54
N GLU A 874 -35.22 15.92 -6.62
CA GLU A 874 -35.81 15.74 -7.95
C GLU A 874 -36.74 14.53 -8.00
N ALA A 875 -36.33 13.38 -7.45
CA ALA A 875 -37.16 12.18 -7.40
C ALA A 875 -38.44 12.41 -6.57
N LEU A 876 -38.34 13.19 -5.50
CA LEU A 876 -39.50 13.59 -4.71
C LEU A 876 -40.46 14.45 -5.53
N ARG A 877 -39.96 15.48 -6.23
CA ARG A 877 -40.75 16.33 -7.15
C ARG A 877 -41.45 15.51 -8.23
N GLU A 878 -40.78 14.50 -8.79
CA GLU A 878 -41.38 13.63 -9.80
C GLU A 878 -42.60 12.86 -9.26
N ILE A 879 -42.54 12.37 -8.01
CA ILE A 879 -43.69 11.74 -7.34
C ILE A 879 -44.87 12.71 -7.21
N PHE A 880 -44.62 13.98 -6.85
CA PHE A 880 -45.67 14.99 -6.76
C PHE A 880 -46.34 15.33 -8.09
N LEU A 881 -45.56 15.28 -9.17
CA LEU A 881 -46.00 15.67 -10.49
C LEU A 881 -46.62 14.50 -11.26
N GLN A 882 -46.62 13.27 -10.73
CA GLN A 882 -47.18 12.10 -11.42
C GLN A 882 -48.59 12.30 -12.00
N PRO A 883 -49.57 12.95 -11.32
CA PRO A 883 -50.88 13.19 -11.92
C PRO A 883 -50.82 14.11 -13.15
N ILE A 884 -49.99 15.17 -13.08
CA ILE A 884 -49.75 16.10 -14.19
C ILE A 884 -49.00 15.37 -15.31
N HIS A 885 -47.95 14.62 -14.99
CA HIS A 885 -47.17 13.81 -15.94
C HIS A 885 -48.04 12.78 -16.64
N HIS A 886 -48.92 12.09 -15.93
CA HIS A 886 -49.85 11.13 -16.52
C HIS A 886 -50.77 11.83 -17.53
N SER A 887 -51.42 12.92 -17.13
CA SER A 887 -52.30 13.69 -18.01
C SER A 887 -51.56 14.31 -19.21
N PHE A 888 -50.34 14.80 -18.99
CA PHE A 888 -49.49 15.35 -20.06
C PHE A 888 -49.02 14.26 -21.02
N SER A 889 -48.66 13.06 -20.53
CA SER A 889 -48.26 11.92 -21.35
C SER A 889 -49.39 11.38 -22.24
N GLN A 890 -50.65 11.66 -21.89
CA GLN A 890 -51.80 11.35 -22.76
C GLN A 890 -51.90 12.28 -23.97
N LEU A 891 -51.29 13.48 -23.91
CA LEU A 891 -51.18 14.45 -25.01
C LEU A 891 -49.85 14.28 -25.75
N SER A 892 -48.74 14.30 -25.00
CA SER A 892 -47.38 14.02 -25.48
C SER A 892 -47.16 12.52 -25.62
N ASN A 893 -47.87 11.90 -26.57
CA ASN A 893 -47.78 10.48 -26.87
C ASN A 893 -47.45 10.26 -28.36
N PRO A 894 -46.50 9.38 -28.71
CA PRO A 894 -46.15 9.13 -30.12
C PRO A 894 -47.33 8.64 -30.95
N GLY A 895 -48.19 7.77 -30.40
CA GLY A 895 -49.37 7.25 -31.08
C GLY A 895 -50.42 8.33 -31.32
N PHE A 896 -50.64 9.21 -30.33
CA PHE A 896 -51.57 10.33 -30.47
C PHE A 896 -51.08 11.36 -31.49
N LEU A 897 -49.80 11.74 -31.46
CA LEU A 897 -49.23 12.69 -32.42
C LEU A 897 -49.24 12.13 -33.86
N ARG A 898 -48.89 10.85 -34.05
CA ARG A 898 -49.04 10.17 -35.37
C ARG A 898 -50.50 10.16 -35.83
N TYR A 899 -51.45 9.99 -34.91
CA TYR A 899 -52.87 10.04 -35.22
C TYR A 899 -53.29 11.44 -35.69
N LEU A 900 -52.90 12.50 -34.97
CA LEU A 900 -53.17 13.89 -35.39
C LEU A 900 -52.55 14.20 -36.76
N TRP A 901 -51.31 13.75 -37.00
CA TRP A 901 -50.65 13.87 -38.31
C TRP A 901 -51.39 13.13 -39.43
N SER A 902 -51.89 11.92 -39.15
CA SER A 902 -52.66 11.13 -40.14
C SER A 902 -54.01 11.78 -40.51
N ILE A 903 -54.67 12.42 -39.55
CA ILE A 903 -55.89 13.20 -39.78
C ILE A 903 -55.58 14.39 -40.67
N ARG A 904 -54.54 15.15 -40.34
CA ARG A 904 -54.08 16.28 -41.14
C ARG A 904 -53.83 15.87 -42.60
N GLY A 905 -53.06 14.80 -42.82
CA GLY A 905 -52.81 14.27 -44.16
C GLY A 905 -54.10 13.84 -44.89
N THR A 906 -55.09 13.30 -44.17
CA THR A 906 -56.38 12.92 -44.75
C THR A 906 -57.22 14.12 -45.14
N LEU A 907 -57.28 15.16 -44.29
CA LEU A 907 -58.05 16.39 -44.54
C LEU A 907 -57.48 17.18 -45.72
N MET A 908 -56.15 17.30 -45.80
CA MET A 908 -55.46 17.97 -46.89
C MET A 908 -55.65 17.25 -48.24
N ASN A 909 -55.69 15.90 -48.23
CA ASN A 909 -55.94 15.10 -49.44
C ASN A 909 -57.41 15.07 -49.88
N LYS A 910 -58.37 15.27 -48.96
CA LYS A 910 -59.83 15.18 -49.24
C LYS A 910 -60.56 16.52 -49.30
N GLN A 911 -59.89 17.65 -49.10
CA GLN A 911 -60.49 19.00 -49.04
C GLN A 911 -61.71 19.06 -48.09
N ILE A 912 -61.54 18.55 -46.87
CA ILE A 912 -62.58 18.58 -45.84
C ILE A 912 -62.25 19.70 -44.85
N ASP A 913 -63.19 20.62 -44.63
CA ASP A 913 -62.97 21.87 -43.88
C ASP A 913 -63.02 21.73 -42.34
N SER A 914 -63.29 20.54 -41.80
CA SER A 914 -63.44 20.35 -40.35
C SER A 914 -63.05 18.96 -39.87
N ILE A 915 -62.41 18.88 -38.70
CA ILE A 915 -62.09 17.64 -37.98
C ILE A 915 -63.39 16.95 -37.52
N PRO A 916 -63.45 15.60 -37.50
CA PRO A 916 -64.57 14.88 -36.89
C PRO A 916 -64.87 15.37 -35.46
N PRO A 917 -66.14 15.68 -35.12
CA PRO A 917 -66.52 16.21 -33.80
C PRO A 917 -66.03 15.36 -32.61
N ASP A 918 -65.99 14.04 -32.78
CA ASP A 918 -65.55 13.09 -31.74
C ASP A 918 -64.06 13.25 -31.40
N VAL A 919 -63.22 13.58 -32.39
CA VAL A 919 -61.77 13.80 -32.18
C VAL A 919 -61.52 15.14 -31.48
N LEU A 920 -62.24 16.19 -31.87
CA LEU A 920 -62.14 17.49 -31.21
C LEU A 920 -62.62 17.43 -29.75
N SER A 921 -63.65 16.62 -29.49
CA SER A 921 -64.12 16.29 -28.15
C SER A 921 -63.03 15.58 -27.32
N ASP A 922 -62.40 14.52 -27.85
CA ASP A 922 -61.32 13.79 -27.16
C ASP A 922 -60.14 14.69 -26.82
N ILE A 923 -59.69 15.54 -27.76
CA ILE A 923 -58.62 16.53 -27.52
C ILE A 923 -59.01 17.47 -26.38
N ARG A 924 -60.25 17.98 -26.36
CA ARG A 924 -60.74 18.89 -25.31
C ARG A 924 -60.79 18.21 -23.94
N VAL A 925 -61.21 16.95 -23.87
CA VAL A 925 -61.21 16.17 -22.62
C VAL A 925 -59.79 15.99 -22.08
N ARG A 926 -58.81 15.65 -22.94
CA ARG A 926 -57.41 15.51 -22.53
C ARG A 926 -56.83 16.81 -21.97
N PHE A 927 -57.09 17.95 -22.62
CA PHE A 927 -56.71 19.27 -22.09
C PHE A 927 -57.43 19.61 -20.79
N GLY A 928 -58.74 19.32 -20.70
CA GLY A 928 -59.52 19.52 -19.48
C GLY A 928 -58.95 18.74 -18.29
N ASN A 929 -58.53 17.50 -18.51
CA ASN A 929 -57.87 16.68 -17.49
C ASN A 929 -56.52 17.30 -17.07
N LEU A 930 -55.65 17.65 -18.04
CA LEU A 930 -54.37 18.29 -17.74
C LEU A 930 -54.55 19.58 -16.95
N PHE A 931 -55.45 20.48 -17.38
CA PHE A 931 -55.71 21.73 -16.68
C PHE A 931 -56.35 21.51 -15.30
N SER A 932 -57.18 20.47 -15.13
CA SER A 932 -57.74 20.11 -13.82
C SER A 932 -56.66 19.66 -12.84
N GLU A 933 -55.73 18.80 -13.28
CA GLU A 933 -54.61 18.37 -12.46
C GLU A 933 -53.67 19.53 -12.10
N VAL A 934 -53.40 20.42 -13.05
CA VAL A 934 -52.62 21.64 -12.81
C VAL A 934 -53.33 22.58 -11.82
N MET A 935 -54.65 22.77 -11.95
CA MET A 935 -55.43 23.57 -11.01
C MET A 935 -55.43 22.96 -9.61
N HIS A 936 -55.58 21.63 -9.50
CA HIS A 936 -55.52 20.92 -8.23
C HIS A 936 -54.13 21.08 -7.55
N HIS A 937 -53.05 20.97 -8.33
CA HIS A 937 -51.68 21.10 -7.84
C HIS A 937 -51.33 22.53 -7.41
N THR A 938 -51.77 23.54 -8.17
CA THR A 938 -51.40 24.95 -7.96
C THR A 938 -52.39 25.73 -7.09
N LYS A 939 -53.58 25.16 -6.82
CA LYS A 939 -54.72 25.85 -6.20
C LYS A 939 -55.15 27.12 -6.96
N GLY A 940 -54.92 27.15 -8.28
CA GLY A 940 -55.36 28.24 -9.16
C GLY A 940 -56.89 28.30 -9.30
N ASN A 941 -57.39 29.37 -9.93
CA ASN A 941 -58.82 29.62 -10.15
C ASN A 941 -59.18 29.86 -11.62
N GLY A 942 -58.29 29.49 -12.55
CA GLY A 942 -58.50 29.65 -13.99
C GLY A 942 -59.71 28.87 -14.52
N LYS A 943 -60.23 29.35 -15.65
CA LYS A 943 -61.44 28.80 -16.28
C LYS A 943 -61.09 27.62 -17.19
N ILE A 944 -61.03 26.42 -16.63
CA ILE A 944 -60.61 25.18 -17.33
C ILE A 944 -61.37 24.98 -18.65
N GLU A 945 -62.70 25.07 -18.66
CA GLU A 945 -63.51 24.86 -19.88
C GLU A 945 -63.19 25.86 -21.00
N GLU A 946 -62.93 27.12 -20.65
CA GLU A 946 -62.55 28.17 -21.60
C GLU A 946 -61.15 27.90 -22.16
N LEU A 947 -60.19 27.57 -21.30
CA LEU A 947 -58.82 27.26 -21.69
C LEU A 947 -58.73 25.98 -22.55
N ALA A 948 -59.46 24.93 -22.18
CA ALA A 948 -59.54 23.68 -22.95
C ALA A 948 -60.17 23.93 -24.32
N THR A 949 -61.24 24.72 -24.38
CA THR A 949 -61.91 25.06 -25.65
C THR A 949 -60.99 25.87 -26.57
N ASN A 950 -60.31 26.88 -26.03
CA ASN A 950 -59.39 27.73 -26.80
C ASN A 950 -58.18 26.92 -27.30
N THR A 951 -57.58 26.10 -26.43
CA THR A 951 -56.40 25.28 -26.78
C THR A 951 -56.76 24.19 -27.81
N SER A 952 -57.89 23.50 -27.65
CA SER A 952 -58.37 22.54 -28.64
C SER A 952 -58.69 23.19 -29.98
N SER A 953 -59.17 24.44 -29.99
CA SER A 953 -59.41 25.19 -31.23
C SER A 953 -58.11 25.52 -31.95
N MET A 954 -57.02 25.76 -31.21
CA MET A 954 -55.68 25.97 -31.79
C MET A 954 -55.11 24.68 -32.38
N ILE A 955 -55.28 23.52 -31.72
CA ILE A 955 -54.95 22.22 -32.33
C ILE A 955 -55.81 21.96 -33.58
N ASN A 956 -57.10 22.32 -33.55
CA ASN A 956 -57.97 22.16 -34.71
C ASN A 956 -57.46 22.95 -35.91
N CYS A 957 -57.10 24.21 -35.68
CA CYS A 957 -56.50 25.14 -36.64
C CYS A 957 -55.17 24.60 -37.21
N LEU A 958 -54.31 24.00 -36.36
CA LEU A 958 -53.09 23.33 -36.81
C LEU A 958 -53.36 22.12 -37.71
N ILE A 959 -54.41 21.34 -37.44
CA ILE A 959 -54.74 20.13 -38.20
C ILE A 959 -55.44 20.45 -39.53
N THR A 960 -56.42 21.35 -39.55
CA THR A 960 -57.18 21.73 -40.77
C THR A 960 -56.32 22.48 -41.79
N GLY A 961 -55.17 22.99 -41.37
CA GLY A 961 -54.29 23.80 -42.19
C GLY A 961 -54.48 25.28 -41.92
N ILE A 962 -53.38 26.01 -42.05
CA ILE A 962 -53.33 27.45 -41.87
C ILE A 962 -53.21 28.06 -43.27
N ASP A 963 -54.27 28.70 -43.76
CA ASP A 963 -54.24 29.42 -45.04
C ASP A 963 -53.64 30.81 -44.82
N LEU A 964 -52.36 30.93 -45.12
CA LEU A 964 -51.63 32.19 -45.06
C LEU A 964 -51.89 33.11 -46.25
N GLN A 965 -52.27 32.58 -47.41
CA GLN A 965 -52.55 33.40 -48.60
C GLN A 965 -53.86 34.19 -48.45
N ALA A 966 -54.81 33.67 -47.67
CA ALA A 966 -56.06 34.35 -47.36
C ALA A 966 -55.90 35.58 -46.45
N ASN A 967 -54.83 35.64 -45.63
CA ASN A 967 -54.64 36.63 -44.57
C ASN A 967 -53.48 37.61 -44.82
N VAL A 968 -52.69 37.40 -45.88
CA VAL A 968 -51.59 38.30 -46.28
C VAL A 968 -51.99 39.03 -47.58
N PRO A 969 -51.96 40.36 -47.59
CA PRO A 969 -52.36 41.17 -48.75
C PRO A 969 -51.50 40.98 -50.00
N GLN A 970 -52.13 40.95 -51.18
CA GLN A 970 -51.44 40.76 -52.48
C GLN A 970 -50.46 41.88 -52.88
N ASP A 971 -50.56 43.06 -52.26
CA ASP A 971 -49.73 44.24 -52.51
C ASP A 971 -48.33 44.16 -51.89
N ILE A 972 -48.09 43.24 -50.98
CA ILE A 972 -46.77 42.98 -50.42
C ILE A 972 -46.11 41.88 -51.27
N LYS A 973 -45.41 42.27 -52.34
CA LYS A 973 -44.61 41.38 -53.19
C LYS A 973 -43.14 41.76 -53.12
N ASP A 974 -42.47 41.20 -52.12
CA ASP A 974 -41.01 41.20 -52.01
C ASP A 974 -40.49 39.77 -51.76
N ASN A 975 -39.23 39.51 -52.15
CA ASN A 975 -38.54 38.22 -52.01
C ASN A 975 -38.63 37.61 -50.58
N PHE A 976 -38.78 38.44 -49.55
CA PHE A 976 -38.93 38.01 -48.16
C PHE A 976 -40.22 37.20 -47.93
N LEU A 977 -41.34 37.65 -48.49
CA LEU A 977 -42.61 36.93 -48.38
C LEU A 977 -42.61 35.64 -49.17
N GLN A 978 -41.91 35.57 -50.30
CA GLN A 978 -41.81 34.33 -51.08
C GLN A 978 -41.11 33.22 -50.28
N ASN A 979 -40.04 33.56 -49.54
CA ASN A 979 -39.40 32.62 -48.60
C ASN A 979 -40.30 32.28 -47.39
N ILE A 980 -41.13 33.21 -46.91
CA ILE A 980 -42.16 32.92 -45.87
C ILE A 980 -43.27 32.00 -46.42
N PHE A 981 -43.65 32.16 -47.68
CA PHE A 981 -44.64 31.30 -48.33
C PHE A 981 -44.07 29.91 -48.66
N ASP A 982 -42.78 29.80 -49.01
CA ASP A 982 -42.06 28.52 -49.13
C ASP A 982 -41.97 27.79 -47.78
N ILE A 983 -41.75 28.54 -46.69
CA ILE A 983 -41.87 28.06 -45.30
C ILE A 983 -43.28 27.49 -45.00
N THR A 984 -44.30 28.02 -45.66
CA THR A 984 -45.69 27.55 -45.49
C THR A 984 -46.02 26.32 -46.32
N GLU A 985 -45.39 26.17 -47.50
CA GLU A 985 -45.43 24.93 -48.26
C GLU A 985 -44.65 23.82 -47.54
N ASN A 986 -43.56 24.15 -46.84
CA ASN A 986 -42.82 23.20 -45.98
C ASN A 986 -43.67 22.65 -44.80
N LEU A 987 -44.63 23.43 -44.27
CA LEU A 987 -45.60 22.99 -43.24
C LEU A 987 -46.60 21.92 -43.73
N LYS A 988 -46.66 21.67 -45.04
CA LYS A 988 -47.52 20.62 -45.59
C LYS A 988 -46.92 19.23 -45.40
N ASP A 989 -45.59 19.12 -45.34
CA ASP A 989 -44.86 17.84 -45.38
C ASP A 989 -43.83 17.63 -44.24
N ASP A 990 -43.53 18.63 -43.39
CA ASP A 990 -42.61 18.50 -42.25
C ASP A 990 -43.35 18.09 -40.96
N ASP A 991 -43.18 16.82 -40.57
CA ASP A 991 -43.81 16.24 -39.38
C ASP A 991 -43.20 16.74 -38.06
N LEU A 992 -41.89 17.04 -38.05
CA LEU A 992 -41.21 17.58 -36.88
C LEU A 992 -41.77 18.95 -36.49
N VAL A 993 -41.92 19.85 -37.48
CA VAL A 993 -42.47 21.19 -37.22
C VAL A 993 -43.89 21.12 -36.66
N PHE A 994 -44.71 20.21 -37.20
CA PHE A 994 -46.06 19.97 -36.69
C PHE A 994 -46.04 19.44 -35.25
N TYR A 995 -45.20 18.45 -34.95
CA TYR A 995 -45.08 17.91 -33.60
C TYR A 995 -44.58 18.98 -32.61
N THR A 996 -43.63 19.83 -32.99
CA THR A 996 -43.15 20.93 -32.16
C THR A 996 -44.27 21.93 -31.86
N LEU A 997 -45.09 22.30 -32.86
CA LEU A 997 -46.25 23.17 -32.65
C LEU A 997 -47.30 22.53 -31.73
N CYS A 998 -47.58 21.23 -31.89
CA CYS A 998 -48.45 20.50 -30.96
C CYS A 998 -47.92 20.56 -29.53
N HIS A 999 -46.64 20.25 -29.29
CA HIS A 999 -46.04 20.33 -27.96
C HIS A 999 -46.07 21.75 -27.38
N TRP A 1000 -45.85 22.78 -28.19
CA TRP A 1000 -46.04 24.16 -27.77
C TRP A 1000 -47.49 24.41 -27.32
N THR A 1001 -48.49 23.98 -28.09
CA THR A 1001 -49.90 24.13 -27.68
C THR A 1001 -50.20 23.41 -26.35
N PHE A 1002 -49.50 22.30 -26.07
CA PHE A 1002 -49.69 21.52 -24.84
C PHE A 1002 -49.26 22.27 -23.58
N VAL A 1003 -48.32 23.21 -23.71
CA VAL A 1003 -47.73 23.93 -22.57
C VAL A 1003 -48.05 25.43 -22.54
N HIS A 1004 -48.39 26.05 -23.67
CA HIS A 1004 -48.42 27.52 -23.83
C HIS A 1004 -49.36 28.29 -22.89
N ALA A 1005 -50.38 27.63 -22.36
CA ALA A 1005 -51.45 28.23 -21.56
C ALA A 1005 -51.55 27.66 -20.13
N LEU A 1006 -50.62 26.81 -19.69
CA LEU A 1006 -50.71 26.19 -18.36
C LEU A 1006 -50.76 27.24 -17.25
N GLY A 1007 -49.92 28.26 -17.32
CA GLY A 1007 -49.85 29.34 -16.34
C GLY A 1007 -51.10 30.24 -16.29
N ALA A 1008 -51.98 30.18 -17.30
CA ALA A 1008 -53.26 30.88 -17.29
C ALA A 1008 -54.27 30.29 -16.28
N ILE A 1009 -53.93 29.16 -15.64
CA ILE A 1009 -54.68 28.61 -14.50
C ILE A 1009 -54.48 29.44 -13.22
N VAL A 1010 -53.33 30.11 -13.10
CA VAL A 1010 -52.92 30.85 -11.89
C VAL A 1010 -53.04 32.37 -12.10
N PHE A 1011 -52.60 32.88 -13.26
CA PHE A 1011 -52.68 34.29 -13.59
C PHE A 1011 -53.70 34.53 -14.70
N GLU A 1012 -54.47 35.63 -14.61
CA GLU A 1012 -55.25 36.11 -15.76
C GLU A 1012 -54.30 36.42 -16.92
N THR A 1013 -54.73 36.09 -18.14
CA THR A 1013 -53.91 36.10 -19.38
C THR A 1013 -52.96 37.29 -19.47
N GLY A 1014 -51.69 37.06 -19.82
CA GLY A 1014 -50.70 38.13 -19.89
C GLY A 1014 -49.27 37.61 -19.88
N ARG A 1015 -48.29 38.49 -19.57
CA ARG A 1015 -46.87 38.12 -19.51
C ARG A 1015 -46.59 37.12 -18.39
N ASP A 1016 -47.14 37.32 -17.20
CA ASP A 1016 -46.87 36.45 -16.04
C ASP A 1016 -47.36 35.01 -16.25
N ALA A 1017 -48.51 34.83 -16.91
CA ALA A 1017 -49.01 33.51 -17.29
C ALA A 1017 -48.08 32.78 -18.29
N ARG A 1018 -47.45 33.51 -19.22
CA ARG A 1018 -46.52 32.96 -20.22
C ARG A 1018 -45.19 32.56 -19.59
N GLU A 1019 -44.63 33.43 -18.77
CA GLU A 1019 -43.39 33.16 -18.02
C GLU A 1019 -43.57 31.96 -17.08
N LEU A 1020 -44.73 31.87 -16.40
CA LEU A 1020 -45.06 30.72 -15.54
C LEU A 1020 -45.20 29.43 -16.35
N SER A 1021 -45.90 29.48 -17.49
CA SER A 1021 -46.02 28.33 -18.40
C SER A 1021 -44.66 27.85 -18.89
N ARG A 1022 -43.76 28.78 -19.23
CA ARG A 1022 -42.39 28.43 -19.61
C ARG A 1022 -41.64 27.82 -18.45
N SER A 1023 -41.71 28.42 -17.25
CA SER A 1023 -40.98 27.92 -16.07
C SER A 1023 -41.36 26.48 -15.76
N TRP A 1024 -42.64 26.14 -15.87
CA TRP A 1024 -43.14 24.78 -15.66
C TRP A 1024 -42.66 23.75 -16.68
N ILE A 1025 -42.19 24.15 -17.86
CA ILE A 1025 -41.55 23.21 -18.80
C ILE A 1025 -40.31 22.57 -18.14
N ASP A 1026 -39.56 23.36 -17.38
CA ASP A 1026 -38.35 22.94 -16.67
C ASP A 1026 -38.66 22.45 -15.25
N GLU A 1027 -39.38 23.25 -14.46
CA GLU A 1027 -39.71 22.94 -13.05
C GLU A 1027 -40.53 21.67 -12.91
N TRP A 1028 -41.39 21.36 -13.89
CA TRP A 1028 -42.21 20.15 -13.90
C TRP A 1028 -41.69 19.07 -14.83
N PHE A 1029 -40.45 19.21 -15.33
CA PHE A 1029 -39.79 18.24 -16.20
C PHE A 1029 -40.57 17.89 -17.50
N LEU A 1030 -41.51 18.74 -17.95
CA LEU A 1030 -42.30 18.48 -19.16
C LEU A 1030 -41.42 18.41 -20.41
N GLY A 1031 -40.29 19.13 -20.42
CA GLY A 1031 -39.28 19.03 -21.48
C GLY A 1031 -38.72 17.62 -21.67
N ARG A 1032 -38.63 16.80 -20.60
CA ARG A 1032 -38.18 15.39 -20.68
C ARG A 1032 -39.22 14.54 -21.42
N PHE A 1033 -40.52 14.75 -21.17
CA PHE A 1033 -41.61 14.05 -21.86
C PHE A 1033 -41.68 14.41 -23.34
N ILE A 1034 -41.54 15.71 -23.68
CA ILE A 1034 -41.46 16.17 -25.07
C ILE A 1034 -40.26 15.51 -25.76
N SER A 1035 -39.10 15.51 -25.11
CA SER A 1035 -37.89 14.90 -25.65
C SER A 1035 -38.07 13.41 -25.94
N GLN A 1036 -38.56 12.65 -24.95
CA GLN A 1036 -38.77 11.21 -25.08
C GLN A 1036 -39.78 10.90 -26.19
N THR A 1037 -40.87 11.67 -26.27
CA THR A 1037 -41.91 11.50 -27.29
C THR A 1037 -41.35 11.70 -28.70
N LEU A 1038 -40.53 12.73 -28.92
CA LEU A 1038 -39.92 12.98 -30.23
C LEU A 1038 -38.86 11.91 -30.58
N ILE A 1039 -38.08 11.43 -29.61
CA ILE A 1039 -37.15 10.31 -29.82
C ILE A 1039 -37.92 9.05 -30.24
N ASP A 1040 -39.02 8.74 -29.56
CA ASP A 1040 -39.87 7.58 -29.87
C ASP A 1040 -40.61 7.72 -31.22
N LEU A 1041 -40.78 8.95 -31.71
CA LEU A 1041 -41.28 9.23 -33.06
C LEU A 1041 -40.22 8.99 -34.15
N GLY A 1042 -38.94 8.94 -33.78
CA GLY A 1042 -37.81 8.60 -34.67
C GLY A 1042 -36.77 9.70 -34.85
N PHE A 1043 -36.86 10.82 -34.11
CA PHE A 1043 -35.92 11.95 -34.24
C PHE A 1043 -34.65 11.75 -33.39
N ASN A 1044 -33.53 12.28 -33.86
CA ASN A 1044 -32.25 12.18 -33.14
C ASN A 1044 -32.18 13.15 -31.95
N ARG A 1045 -31.29 12.88 -30.97
CA ARG A 1045 -31.19 13.66 -29.72
C ARG A 1045 -30.80 15.13 -29.92
N GLU A 1046 -29.97 15.44 -30.91
CA GLU A 1046 -29.51 16.82 -31.18
C GLU A 1046 -30.67 17.69 -31.70
N THR A 1047 -31.42 17.17 -32.67
CA THR A 1047 -32.64 17.79 -33.18
C THR A 1047 -33.66 17.98 -32.06
N VAL A 1048 -33.89 16.94 -31.25
CA VAL A 1048 -34.87 16.99 -30.14
C VAL A 1048 -34.51 18.05 -29.09
N SER A 1049 -33.24 18.16 -28.72
CA SER A 1049 -32.79 19.20 -27.77
C SER A 1049 -33.08 20.61 -28.31
N ARG A 1050 -32.90 20.82 -29.62
CA ARG A 1050 -33.20 22.10 -30.28
C ARG A 1050 -34.70 22.38 -30.28
N GLU A 1051 -35.54 21.38 -30.54
CA GLU A 1051 -37.00 21.55 -30.55
C GLU A 1051 -37.59 21.85 -29.17
N VAL A 1052 -37.04 21.28 -28.10
CA VAL A 1052 -37.47 21.66 -26.73
C VAL A 1052 -37.13 23.13 -26.44
N ALA A 1053 -35.97 23.61 -26.89
CA ALA A 1053 -35.63 25.03 -26.78
C ALA A 1053 -36.60 25.91 -27.60
N VAL A 1054 -37.02 25.46 -28.79
CA VAL A 1054 -38.06 26.12 -29.58
C VAL A 1054 -39.38 26.17 -28.82
N VAL A 1055 -39.85 25.08 -28.21
CA VAL A 1055 -41.10 25.09 -27.42
C VAL A 1055 -41.05 26.11 -26.28
N LYS A 1056 -39.91 26.24 -25.59
CA LYS A 1056 -39.71 27.28 -24.56
C LYS A 1056 -39.75 28.69 -25.12
N LEU A 1057 -39.08 28.90 -26.25
CA LEU A 1057 -39.05 30.17 -26.98
C LEU A 1057 -40.47 30.59 -27.39
N LEU A 1058 -41.20 29.68 -28.06
CA LEU A 1058 -42.57 29.93 -28.50
C LEU A 1058 -43.51 30.21 -27.33
N THR A 1059 -43.31 29.55 -26.19
CA THR A 1059 -44.14 29.79 -24.99
C THR A 1059 -43.95 31.21 -24.43
N SER A 1060 -42.71 31.70 -24.40
CA SER A 1060 -42.36 33.03 -23.88
C SER A 1060 -42.82 34.14 -24.82
N TYR A 1061 -42.57 33.97 -26.11
CA TYR A 1061 -42.77 35.01 -27.12
C TYR A 1061 -44.03 34.83 -27.98
N GLN A 1062 -44.94 33.90 -27.69
CA GLN A 1062 -46.15 33.63 -28.50
C GLN A 1062 -46.98 34.85 -28.95
N ASP A 1063 -46.98 35.95 -28.20
CA ASP A 1063 -47.72 37.18 -28.51
C ASP A 1063 -46.80 38.37 -28.88
N TRP A 1064 -45.57 38.10 -29.32
CA TRP A 1064 -44.54 39.11 -29.63
C TRP A 1064 -45.04 40.20 -30.60
N HIS A 1065 -45.89 39.85 -31.56
CA HIS A 1065 -46.46 40.77 -32.55
C HIS A 1065 -47.42 41.79 -31.92
N LYS A 1066 -47.99 41.48 -30.75
CA LYS A 1066 -48.81 42.39 -29.94
C LYS A 1066 -47.94 43.22 -28.99
N ASP A 1067 -46.94 42.58 -28.38
CA ASP A 1067 -46.09 43.17 -27.33
C ASP A 1067 -45.14 44.25 -27.84
N PHE A 1068 -44.71 44.18 -29.09
CA PHE A 1068 -43.71 45.10 -29.65
C PHE A 1068 -44.25 45.94 -30.82
N THR A 1069 -43.64 47.11 -31.01
CA THR A 1069 -44.01 48.09 -32.07
C THR A 1069 -42.87 48.39 -33.04
N ASN A 1070 -41.63 48.06 -32.69
CA ASN A 1070 -40.47 48.19 -33.58
C ASN A 1070 -39.51 47.01 -33.45
N THR A 1071 -38.73 46.78 -34.50
CA THR A 1071 -37.84 45.62 -34.61
C THR A 1071 -36.66 45.66 -33.63
N TYR A 1072 -36.09 46.84 -33.39
CA TYR A 1072 -34.96 47.00 -32.48
C TYR A 1072 -35.31 46.57 -31.05
N ASP A 1073 -36.46 47.00 -30.54
CA ASP A 1073 -36.90 46.66 -29.18
C ASP A 1073 -37.23 45.17 -29.06
N LEU A 1074 -37.87 44.57 -30.07
CA LEU A 1074 -38.14 43.13 -30.11
C LEU A 1074 -36.83 42.33 -30.00
N PHE A 1075 -35.87 42.59 -30.88
CA PHE A 1075 -34.62 41.83 -30.91
C PHE A 1075 -33.70 42.13 -29.71
N SER A 1076 -33.72 43.36 -29.21
CA SER A 1076 -32.98 43.72 -27.98
C SER A 1076 -33.53 42.98 -26.76
N ASN A 1077 -34.85 42.74 -26.69
CA ASN A 1077 -35.43 41.92 -25.61
C ASN A 1077 -35.12 40.43 -25.81
N LEU A 1078 -35.21 39.92 -27.04
CA LEU A 1078 -34.79 38.55 -27.37
C LEU A 1078 -33.34 38.28 -26.93
N LEU A 1079 -32.38 39.17 -27.21
CA LEU A 1079 -30.98 38.99 -26.80
C LEU A 1079 -30.71 39.06 -25.29
N ARG A 1080 -31.64 39.65 -24.50
CA ARG A 1080 -31.53 39.66 -23.03
C ARG A 1080 -31.88 38.31 -22.44
N ASP A 1081 -32.62 37.50 -23.17
CA ASP A 1081 -33.00 36.15 -22.79
C ASP A 1081 -31.84 35.18 -23.05
N ASN A 1082 -31.46 34.42 -22.02
CA ASN A 1082 -30.36 33.46 -22.11
C ASN A 1082 -30.68 32.34 -23.10
N GLU A 1083 -31.92 31.84 -23.12
CA GLU A 1083 -32.33 30.72 -23.99
C GLU A 1083 -32.25 31.11 -25.46
N VAL A 1084 -32.57 32.37 -25.78
CA VAL A 1084 -32.43 32.89 -27.15
C VAL A 1084 -30.96 32.98 -27.54
N ARG A 1085 -30.07 33.43 -26.64
CA ARG A 1085 -28.63 33.49 -26.93
C ARG A 1085 -28.02 32.12 -27.15
N ASP A 1086 -28.46 31.14 -26.37
CA ASP A 1086 -28.03 29.75 -26.49
C ASP A 1086 -28.56 29.14 -27.81
N PHE A 1087 -29.83 29.39 -28.14
CA PHE A 1087 -30.42 28.99 -29.43
C PHE A 1087 -29.66 29.60 -30.61
N LEU A 1088 -29.28 30.88 -30.54
CA LEU A 1088 -28.48 31.59 -31.55
C LEU A 1088 -26.99 31.22 -31.56
N GLN A 1089 -26.54 30.39 -30.60
CA GLN A 1089 -25.15 29.97 -30.43
C GLN A 1089 -24.18 31.16 -30.39
N ILE A 1090 -24.50 32.17 -29.57
CA ILE A 1090 -23.68 33.38 -29.49
C ILE A 1090 -22.35 33.07 -28.82
N ASN A 1091 -21.25 33.26 -29.55
CA ASN A 1091 -19.89 32.97 -29.08
C ASN A 1091 -18.97 34.18 -29.20
N ARG A 1092 -18.03 34.31 -28.26
CA ARG A 1092 -16.99 35.35 -28.27
C ARG A 1092 -15.71 34.83 -28.91
N HIS A 1093 -15.24 35.50 -29.95
CA HIS A 1093 -13.95 35.22 -30.58
C HIS A 1093 -13.25 36.54 -30.92
N LEU A 1094 -12.01 36.72 -30.42
CA LEU A 1094 -11.23 37.96 -30.57
C LEU A 1094 -12.01 39.21 -30.10
N ASP A 1095 -12.64 39.13 -28.93
CA ASP A 1095 -13.49 40.18 -28.34
C ASP A 1095 -14.73 40.60 -29.15
N ILE A 1096 -15.09 39.87 -30.20
CA ILE A 1096 -16.30 40.10 -31.01
C ILE A 1096 -17.33 39.01 -30.72
N LEU A 1097 -18.60 39.39 -30.58
CA LEU A 1097 -19.74 38.48 -30.43
C LEU A 1097 -20.32 38.10 -31.80
N TRP A 1098 -20.29 36.81 -32.10
CA TRP A 1098 -20.80 36.21 -33.32
C TRP A 1098 -22.05 35.39 -33.02
N PHE A 1099 -23.00 35.32 -33.96
CA PHE A 1099 -24.17 34.43 -33.88
C PHE A 1099 -24.20 33.47 -35.08
N ASN A 1100 -24.81 32.29 -34.92
CA ASN A 1100 -24.92 31.31 -35.99
C ASN A 1100 -26.01 31.70 -37.01
N LYS A 1101 -25.69 31.61 -38.30
CA LYS A 1101 -26.60 32.01 -39.40
C LYS A 1101 -27.86 31.14 -39.43
N GLU A 1102 -27.70 29.82 -39.44
CA GLU A 1102 -28.80 28.86 -39.58
C GLU A 1102 -29.74 28.90 -38.36
N ALA A 1103 -29.19 29.15 -37.18
CA ALA A 1103 -29.95 29.38 -35.95
C ALA A 1103 -30.77 30.67 -36.03
N PHE A 1104 -30.20 31.74 -36.58
CA PHE A 1104 -30.90 33.01 -36.75
C PHE A 1104 -32.05 32.92 -37.77
N GLU A 1105 -31.83 32.26 -38.90
CA GLU A 1105 -32.88 31.96 -39.88
C GLU A 1105 -34.00 31.12 -39.25
N GLY A 1106 -33.63 30.11 -38.44
CA GLY A 1106 -34.58 29.32 -37.66
C GLY A 1106 -35.37 30.15 -36.63
N LEU A 1107 -34.74 31.14 -35.98
CA LEU A 1107 -35.43 32.04 -35.04
C LEU A 1107 -36.52 32.84 -35.75
N ILE A 1108 -36.20 33.43 -36.92
CA ILE A 1108 -37.18 34.18 -37.73
C ILE A 1108 -38.32 33.27 -38.16
N PHE A 1109 -38.00 32.07 -38.65
CA PHE A 1109 -38.98 31.06 -39.05
C PHE A 1109 -39.98 30.78 -37.92
N TRP A 1110 -39.50 30.42 -36.73
CA TRP A 1110 -40.35 30.06 -35.60
C TRP A 1110 -41.18 31.24 -35.07
N MET A 1111 -40.60 32.44 -35.07
CA MET A 1111 -41.30 33.65 -34.62
C MET A 1111 -42.45 34.02 -35.57
N ILE A 1112 -42.22 33.98 -36.89
CA ILE A 1112 -43.28 34.21 -37.87
C ILE A 1112 -44.36 33.13 -37.71
N LEU A 1113 -43.95 31.86 -37.64
CA LEU A 1113 -44.87 30.73 -37.56
C LEU A 1113 -45.80 30.81 -36.34
N VAL A 1114 -45.28 31.13 -35.15
CA VAL A 1114 -46.14 31.25 -33.95
C VAL A 1114 -47.11 32.41 -34.04
N ALA A 1115 -46.69 33.55 -34.61
CA ALA A 1115 -47.59 34.70 -34.81
C ALA A 1115 -48.72 34.34 -35.78
N VAL A 1116 -48.37 33.66 -36.88
CA VAL A 1116 -49.34 33.19 -37.88
C VAL A 1116 -50.36 32.25 -37.27
N VAL A 1117 -49.91 31.25 -36.50
CA VAL A 1117 -50.82 30.32 -35.82
C VAL A 1117 -51.75 31.10 -34.88
N LYS A 1118 -51.21 31.98 -34.04
CA LYS A 1118 -52.00 32.78 -33.08
C LYS A 1118 -53.03 33.68 -33.75
N ILE A 1119 -52.66 34.39 -34.82
CA ILE A 1119 -53.57 35.27 -35.57
C ILE A 1119 -54.68 34.47 -36.26
N SER A 1120 -54.32 33.33 -36.87
CA SER A 1120 -55.28 32.51 -37.62
C SER A 1120 -56.35 31.89 -36.72
N CYS A 1121 -55.97 31.50 -35.52
CA CYS A 1121 -56.87 30.85 -34.57
C CYS A 1121 -57.59 31.86 -33.62
N GLU A 1122 -57.35 33.18 -33.75
CA GLU A 1122 -58.00 34.21 -32.94
C GLU A 1122 -59.41 34.56 -33.49
N ALA A 1123 -60.40 34.63 -32.60
CA ALA A 1123 -61.81 34.89 -32.95
C ALA A 1123 -62.11 36.38 -33.20
N ILE A 1124 -61.39 36.99 -34.15
CA ILE A 1124 -61.53 38.39 -34.56
C ILE A 1124 -61.92 38.52 -36.03
N LYS A 1125 -62.43 39.69 -36.44
CA LYS A 1125 -62.78 39.98 -37.84
C LYS A 1125 -61.55 39.82 -38.74
N GLU A 1126 -61.75 39.34 -39.96
CA GLU A 1126 -60.67 39.12 -40.95
C GLU A 1126 -59.83 40.37 -41.21
N GLU A 1127 -60.45 41.56 -41.27
CA GLU A 1127 -59.74 42.85 -41.40
C GLU A 1127 -58.71 43.09 -40.27
N ASN A 1128 -59.00 42.64 -39.05
CA ASN A 1128 -58.08 42.76 -37.92
C ASN A 1128 -56.97 41.70 -37.97
N LYS A 1129 -57.25 40.51 -38.53
CA LYS A 1129 -56.23 39.47 -38.75
C LYS A 1129 -55.21 39.94 -39.79
N GLU A 1130 -55.68 40.53 -40.89
CA GLU A 1130 -54.81 41.11 -41.93
C GLU A 1130 -53.91 42.21 -41.34
N ALA A 1131 -54.46 43.12 -40.53
CA ALA A 1131 -53.68 44.17 -39.88
C ALA A 1131 -52.61 43.62 -38.92
N MET A 1132 -52.92 42.57 -38.14
CA MET A 1132 -51.94 41.92 -37.25
C MET A 1132 -50.86 41.17 -38.04
N ALA A 1133 -51.22 40.51 -39.13
CA ALA A 1133 -50.27 39.82 -40.01
C ALA A 1133 -49.32 40.82 -40.68
N ARG A 1134 -49.83 41.95 -41.19
CA ARG A 1134 -48.99 43.06 -41.72
C ARG A 1134 -48.00 43.56 -40.66
N LYS A 1135 -48.46 43.74 -39.41
CA LYS A 1135 -47.59 44.19 -38.31
C LYS A 1135 -46.49 43.16 -37.99
N ALA A 1136 -46.81 41.86 -37.98
CA ALA A 1136 -45.83 40.82 -37.74
C ALA A 1136 -44.73 40.80 -38.83
N VAL A 1137 -45.13 40.91 -40.11
CA VAL A 1137 -44.19 41.00 -41.24
C VAL A 1137 -43.30 42.25 -41.13
N PHE A 1138 -43.89 43.42 -40.86
CA PHE A 1138 -43.18 44.68 -40.68
C PHE A 1138 -42.11 44.64 -39.57
N LEU A 1139 -42.35 43.87 -38.51
CA LEU A 1139 -41.40 43.70 -37.42
C LEU A 1139 -40.24 42.73 -37.76
N MET A 1140 -40.47 41.75 -38.64
CA MET A 1140 -39.50 40.69 -38.95
C MET A 1140 -38.64 40.99 -40.18
N GLU A 1141 -39.17 41.69 -41.18
CA GLU A 1141 -38.46 42.03 -42.42
C GLU A 1141 -37.11 42.74 -42.21
N PRO A 1142 -36.97 43.70 -41.27
CA PRO A 1142 -35.66 44.32 -41.02
C PRO A 1142 -34.64 43.36 -40.39
N LEU A 1143 -35.07 42.34 -39.62
CA LEU A 1143 -34.14 41.33 -39.08
C LEU A 1143 -33.56 40.48 -40.19
N TYR A 1144 -34.39 40.07 -41.14
CA TYR A 1144 -33.97 39.29 -42.28
C TYR A 1144 -33.02 40.10 -43.19
N THR A 1145 -33.38 41.35 -43.48
CA THR A 1145 -32.56 42.25 -44.32
C THR A 1145 -31.22 42.60 -43.67
N ALA A 1146 -31.17 42.66 -42.34
CA ALA A 1146 -29.94 42.95 -41.59
C ALA A 1146 -29.01 41.73 -41.46
N LEU A 1147 -29.48 40.51 -41.74
CA LEU A 1147 -28.72 39.27 -41.53
C LEU A 1147 -27.36 39.28 -42.23
N GLU A 1148 -27.34 39.34 -43.56
CA GLU A 1148 -26.09 39.32 -44.34
C GLU A 1148 -25.26 40.59 -44.12
N ASN A 1149 -25.94 41.74 -44.02
CA ASN A 1149 -25.32 43.05 -43.82
C ASN A 1149 -24.61 43.19 -42.46
N SER A 1150 -25.02 42.41 -41.46
CA SER A 1150 -24.38 42.39 -40.14
C SER A 1150 -23.07 41.60 -40.11
N GLN A 1151 -22.76 40.82 -41.16
CA GLN A 1151 -21.66 39.86 -41.18
C GLN A 1151 -21.69 38.91 -39.97
N TYR A 1152 -22.89 38.57 -39.49
CA TYR A 1152 -23.12 37.68 -38.35
C TYR A 1152 -22.57 38.18 -37.00
N GLN A 1153 -22.32 39.49 -36.88
CA GLN A 1153 -21.85 40.13 -35.65
C GLN A 1153 -23.00 40.80 -34.91
N VAL A 1154 -23.14 40.50 -33.62
CA VAL A 1154 -24.25 40.99 -32.79
C VAL A 1154 -24.29 42.52 -32.74
N GLU A 1155 -23.13 43.17 -32.59
CA GLU A 1155 -23.04 44.64 -32.51
C GLU A 1155 -23.43 45.33 -33.82
N LYS A 1156 -22.97 44.81 -34.96
CA LYS A 1156 -23.32 45.34 -36.29
C LYS A 1156 -24.82 45.15 -36.57
N LEU A 1157 -25.37 43.99 -36.22
CA LEU A 1157 -26.80 43.71 -36.34
C LEU A 1157 -27.63 44.73 -35.55
N LEU A 1158 -27.31 44.93 -34.26
CA LEU A 1158 -28.00 45.93 -33.44
C LEU A 1158 -27.87 47.35 -33.98
N GLY A 1159 -26.72 47.71 -34.56
CA GLY A 1159 -26.49 49.00 -35.21
C GLY A 1159 -27.38 49.23 -36.44
N LEU A 1160 -27.51 48.22 -37.30
CA LEU A 1160 -28.39 48.25 -38.47
C LEU A 1160 -29.86 48.37 -38.05
N LEU A 1161 -30.30 47.57 -37.08
CA LEU A 1161 -31.68 47.59 -36.58
C LEU A 1161 -32.04 48.93 -35.93
N ARG A 1162 -31.12 49.58 -35.21
CA ARG A 1162 -31.34 50.92 -34.66
C ARG A 1162 -31.55 51.97 -35.75
N THR A 1163 -30.91 51.80 -36.90
CA THR A 1163 -31.06 52.68 -38.07
C THR A 1163 -32.41 52.43 -38.76
N TYR A 1164 -32.80 51.16 -38.94
CA TYR A 1164 -34.11 50.82 -39.49
C TYR A 1164 -35.27 51.27 -38.59
N SER A 1165 -35.14 51.15 -37.27
CA SER A 1165 -36.18 51.60 -36.32
C SER A 1165 -36.28 53.12 -36.20
N SER A 1166 -35.27 53.89 -36.62
CA SER A 1166 -35.38 55.36 -36.71
C SER A 1166 -36.12 55.82 -37.96
N SER A 1167 -36.06 55.07 -39.07
CA SER A 1167 -36.95 55.25 -40.22
C SER A 1167 -38.40 54.79 -39.94
N GLN A 1168 -38.59 53.72 -39.16
CA GLN A 1168 -39.92 53.20 -38.79
C GLN A 1168 -40.75 54.13 -37.88
N LYS A 1169 -40.16 55.17 -37.28
CA LYS A 1169 -40.90 56.19 -36.49
C LYS A 1169 -41.48 57.32 -37.36
N SER A 1170 -41.13 57.37 -38.64
CA SER A 1170 -41.55 58.44 -39.58
C SER A 1170 -42.72 58.05 -40.49
N GLU A 1171 -43.04 56.76 -40.55
CA GLU A 1171 -44.29 56.17 -41.09
C GLU A 1171 -45.20 55.77 -39.93
#